data_AF-A0A8B6EXB3-F1
#
_entry.id   AF-A0A8B6EXB3-F1
#
_cell.length_a   1.000
_cell.length_b   1.000
_cell.length_c   1.000
_cell.angle_alpha   90.00
_cell.angle_beta   90.00
_cell.angle_gamma   90.00
#
_symmetry.space_group_name_H-M   'P 1'
#
loop_
_entity.id
_entity.type
_entity.pdbx_description
1 polymer ?
#
loop_
_entity_poly.entity_id
_entity_poly.type
_entity_poly.pdbx_seq_one_letter_code
_entity_poly.pdbx_strand_id
1 'polypeptide(L)'
;MDYFIEELAGSLTYLVSLNISFCYNDGQPCNIIASVLENTLLPRDLCAWNTDYLIPGFSLNTWLTDNFPTVGHPLPEYAVELLFEQLGISQYRPSTQCSETALYMAIPPAGWLNDCPLSTNIPDLDPSYTGIACHVTDMCTGVDCCVTSTVLDRSFNVKVELAPCDYILTIGIDDFVYSLSLEEFRMGEQQQFSLGGVVNIVFSVYDLAASNYYLMSMNITICTESMAPCEQTFVVLDNVLLPKRQCTWNATFVNPTFSLTKWMIKNGVTAPLPDFAIAILLDDLAVSPCLLSSSCDRGRSPYNKEVTDGWRNVCHDDLNVTLTPIAEDDHVTCVFNCYTSTCCYEVDGIGRSIMSSVTINTCKSEMRLTIERITQTVSLQDYSFVDFNTWLASKDLPSTTIPLPEWAATQLVEELGVAKYVSTTECYDLKSPFIEADSVNGWKNDCVNVTNTHVFDSGTSRLVCSIPVGCSGATCCMDIPRLNRSLEVSMLIEPCTNKLLLKIDKMENDLLLSDVTFGVHYKFSLYGIINIEYTIREVDFEDQYEVNMTLTVCFDSTTCEIEHPVFINTILIKEVCNWTSEFKTPDFSMSSWLSDRNLTMTSDLNDINADELLQELGLTDFMGSTSLCDHGISPFNTLTNGWNNECTTPGIVLSSISHPAACHANSDCNRFSCCIEVDILKRSLFAAVYLNPCRYNLQVQLEQLTIDVDLFTYTWGERKQYFLYGVFRLEFMINHVATERVYVVDVNIKVCFEAGSGSSCYQEFTVLEDTRIQYPNCSTSGLESLPFDGLSLDFWEPEVCYFFNGTVLPRIFYIETTTVDIFTTEEMTTTAQTTTPEITTTPVVTTTTITTVATTIIDGTDVTEGNMTDFTDANITYKTEAIETTTVEETTVITTTEATTTILTTTETFDFT
;
A
#
# COMPACT_ATOMS: atom_id res chain seq x y z
N MET A 1 52.00 22.24 -29.03
CA MET A 1 51.57 21.39 -27.91
C MET A 1 50.24 20.84 -28.34
N ASP A 2 50.20 19.54 -28.58
CA ASP A 2 49.03 18.86 -29.10
C ASP A 2 48.52 17.99 -27.96
N TYR A 3 47.27 18.18 -27.56
CA TYR A 3 46.69 17.43 -26.46
C TYR A 3 45.30 16.93 -26.84
N PHE A 4 44.92 15.83 -26.23
CA PHE A 4 43.62 15.21 -26.32
C PHE A 4 43.21 14.85 -24.90
N ILE A 5 42.06 15.34 -24.47
CA ILE A 5 41.47 15.03 -23.17
C ILE A 5 40.05 14.60 -23.49
N GLU A 6 39.72 13.37 -23.15
CA GLU A 6 38.38 12.82 -23.25
C GLU A 6 37.95 12.38 -21.85
N GLU A 7 36.75 12.81 -21.45
CA GLU A 7 36.15 12.38 -20.19
C GLU A 7 35.48 11.02 -20.41
N LEU A 8 35.83 10.04 -19.57
CA LEU A 8 35.21 8.73 -19.55
C LEU A 8 34.28 8.65 -18.34
N ALA A 9 33.09 9.24 -18.50
CA ALA A 9 32.18 9.62 -17.41
C ALA A 9 31.91 8.47 -16.43
N GLY A 10 31.69 7.24 -16.93
CA GLY A 10 31.38 6.12 -16.05
C GLY A 10 32.60 5.48 -15.36
N SER A 11 33.83 5.83 -15.75
CA SER A 11 35.06 5.28 -15.15
C SER A 11 35.75 6.24 -14.18
N LEU A 12 35.25 7.47 -14.04
CA LEU A 12 35.86 8.56 -13.25
C LEU A 12 37.34 8.80 -13.62
N THR A 13 37.65 8.72 -14.91
CA THR A 13 39.00 9.01 -15.43
C THR A 13 38.95 9.94 -16.63
N TYR A 14 40.03 10.70 -16.81
CA TYR A 14 40.31 11.41 -18.04
C TYR A 14 41.29 10.60 -18.88
N LEU A 15 40.93 10.35 -20.14
CA LEU A 15 41.87 9.86 -21.14
C LEU A 15 42.67 11.05 -21.66
N VAL A 16 43.95 11.11 -21.29
CA VAL A 16 44.82 12.23 -21.63
C VAL A 16 45.98 11.77 -22.50
N SER A 17 46.09 12.38 -23.68
CA SER A 17 47.29 12.38 -24.51
C SER A 17 47.84 13.80 -24.58
N LEU A 18 49.15 13.97 -24.38
CA LEU A 18 49.84 15.24 -24.40
C LEU A 18 51.18 15.08 -25.13
N ASN A 19 51.30 15.71 -26.29
CA ASN A 19 52.53 15.85 -27.04
C ASN A 19 53.07 17.28 -26.92
N ILE A 20 54.28 17.40 -26.39
CA ILE A 20 55.03 18.65 -26.37
C ILE A 20 56.07 18.62 -27.49
N SER A 21 55.89 19.52 -28.46
CA SER A 21 56.79 19.68 -29.59
C SER A 21 57.60 20.98 -29.47
N PHE A 22 58.91 20.88 -29.66
CA PHE A 22 59.83 22.02 -29.80
C PHE A 22 60.30 22.09 -31.25
N CYS A 23 59.84 23.10 -31.98
CA CYS A 23 60.10 23.28 -33.41
C CYS A 23 60.94 24.55 -33.57
N TYR A 24 62.20 24.44 -34.00
CA TYR A 24 63.08 25.60 -34.15
C TYR A 24 62.95 26.28 -35.52
N ASN A 25 62.34 25.60 -36.50
CA ASN A 25 62.13 26.10 -37.86
C ASN A 25 60.68 25.89 -38.29
N ASP A 26 60.06 26.95 -38.83
CA ASP A 26 58.69 26.91 -39.38
C ASP A 26 58.62 26.04 -40.65
N GLY A 27 57.59 25.20 -40.78
CA GLY A 27 57.38 24.27 -41.90
C GLY A 27 58.29 23.04 -41.97
N GLN A 28 59.09 22.76 -40.94
CA GLN A 28 59.90 21.54 -40.80
C GLN A 28 59.35 20.66 -39.65
N PRO A 29 59.57 19.33 -39.66
CA PRO A 29 59.20 18.49 -38.51
C PRO A 29 59.94 19.00 -37.26
N CYS A 30 59.22 19.07 -36.15
CA CYS A 30 59.75 19.58 -34.88
C CYS A 30 60.97 18.79 -34.43
N ASN A 31 61.96 19.49 -33.87
CA ASN A 31 63.25 18.91 -33.49
C ASN A 31 63.14 17.98 -32.28
N ILE A 32 62.21 18.27 -31.39
CA ILE A 32 61.88 17.42 -30.24
C ILE A 32 60.37 17.27 -30.24
N ILE A 33 59.89 16.05 -30.24
CA ILE A 33 58.49 15.71 -29.97
C ILE A 33 58.55 14.75 -28.79
N ALA A 34 58.06 15.21 -27.65
CA ALA A 34 57.96 14.42 -26.43
C ALA A 34 56.48 14.11 -26.18
N SER A 35 56.14 12.83 -26.26
CA SER A 35 54.87 12.34 -25.71
C SER A 35 54.99 12.33 -24.20
N VAL A 36 54.36 13.31 -23.56
CA VAL A 36 54.34 13.48 -22.10
C VAL A 36 53.29 12.57 -21.48
N LEU A 37 52.13 12.47 -22.12
CA LEU A 37 51.07 11.53 -21.81
C LEU A 37 50.62 10.89 -23.12
N GLU A 38 50.44 9.58 -23.15
CA GLU A 38 49.91 8.87 -24.32
C GLU A 38 48.81 7.96 -23.84
N ASN A 39 47.58 8.27 -24.23
CA ASN A 39 46.35 7.57 -23.83
C ASN A 39 46.35 7.24 -22.32
N THR A 40 46.82 8.20 -21.51
CA THR A 40 47.02 8.03 -20.08
C THR A 40 45.72 8.28 -19.36
N LEU A 41 45.23 7.28 -18.64
CA LEU A 41 44.08 7.41 -17.74
C LEU A 41 44.53 8.15 -16.48
N LEU A 42 44.00 9.35 -16.26
CA LEU A 42 44.19 10.11 -15.03
C LEU A 42 42.94 9.97 -14.16
N PRO A 43 43.06 9.55 -12.89
CA PRO A 43 41.92 9.52 -11.98
C PRO A 43 41.36 10.93 -11.82
N ARG A 44 40.04 11.03 -11.85
CA ARG A 44 39.32 12.24 -11.51
C ARG A 44 39.26 12.32 -9.99
N ASP A 45 39.88 13.34 -9.42
CA ASP A 45 39.67 13.66 -8.01
C ASP A 45 38.25 14.21 -7.82
N LEU A 46 37.60 13.82 -6.72
CA LEU A 46 36.36 14.41 -6.27
C LEU A 46 36.64 15.87 -5.86
N CYS A 47 36.46 16.80 -6.80
CA CYS A 47 36.45 18.21 -6.47
C CYS A 47 35.30 18.45 -5.49
N ALA A 48 35.53 19.20 -4.41
CA ALA A 48 34.43 19.72 -3.61
C ALA A 48 33.58 20.63 -4.53
N TRP A 49 32.36 20.22 -4.86
CA TRP A 49 31.42 21.04 -5.68
C TRP A 49 30.86 22.24 -4.91
N ASN A 50 31.16 22.28 -3.62
CA ASN A 50 31.40 23.49 -2.86
C ASN A 50 32.62 24.21 -3.47
N THR A 51 32.41 24.88 -4.59
CA THR A 51 33.27 26.01 -4.95
C THR A 51 32.57 27.26 -4.45
N ASP A 52 32.90 27.65 -3.23
CA ASP A 52 32.69 29.03 -2.76
C ASP A 52 33.35 30.02 -3.75
N TYR A 53 33.10 31.32 -3.60
CA TYR A 53 33.64 32.34 -4.51
C TYR A 53 35.14 32.13 -4.78
N LEU A 54 35.51 32.10 -6.07
CA LEU A 54 36.91 32.02 -6.51
C LEU A 54 37.77 33.12 -5.85
N ILE A 55 37.13 34.24 -5.54
CA ILE A 55 37.68 35.38 -4.80
C ILE A 55 37.03 35.37 -3.39
N PRO A 56 37.76 34.95 -2.33
CA PRO A 56 37.23 35.00 -0.97
C PRO A 56 36.86 36.42 -0.57
N GLY A 57 35.66 36.63 -0.02
CA GLY A 57 35.19 37.96 0.34
C GLY A 57 34.65 38.77 -0.84
N PHE A 58 34.35 38.13 -1.98
CA PHE A 58 33.84 38.81 -3.17
C PHE A 58 32.59 39.65 -2.86
N SER A 59 32.57 40.85 -3.41
CA SER A 59 31.46 41.79 -3.31
C SER A 59 31.27 42.46 -4.66
N LEU A 60 30.12 42.22 -5.30
CA LEU A 60 29.79 42.86 -6.56
C LEU A 60 29.82 44.38 -6.42
N ASN A 61 29.30 44.93 -5.31
CA ASN A 61 29.34 46.38 -5.07
C ASN A 61 30.76 46.96 -5.04
N THR A 62 31.68 46.26 -4.36
CA THR A 62 33.09 46.65 -4.31
C THR A 62 33.72 46.56 -5.70
N TRP A 63 33.48 45.45 -6.39
CA TRP A 63 33.99 45.21 -7.73
C TRP A 63 33.52 46.24 -8.75
N LEU A 64 32.25 46.63 -8.70
CA LEU A 64 31.66 47.67 -9.54
C LEU A 64 32.28 49.04 -9.28
N THR A 65 32.52 49.37 -8.00
CA THR A 65 33.18 50.63 -7.64
C THR A 65 34.60 50.71 -8.18
N ASP A 66 35.33 49.59 -8.16
CA ASP A 66 36.72 49.53 -8.57
C ASP A 66 36.91 49.49 -10.09
N ASN A 67 36.02 48.79 -10.82
CA ASN A 67 36.15 48.58 -12.27
C ASN A 67 35.27 49.52 -13.11
N PHE A 68 34.12 49.93 -12.57
CA PHE A 68 33.08 50.66 -13.31
C PHE A 68 32.45 51.82 -12.49
N PRO A 69 33.24 52.78 -11.99
CA PRO A 69 32.75 53.86 -11.13
C PRO A 69 31.72 54.82 -11.77
N THR A 70 31.47 54.70 -13.08
CA THR A 70 30.52 55.54 -13.84
C THR A 70 29.41 54.76 -14.56
N VAL A 71 29.31 53.44 -14.39
CA VAL A 71 28.31 52.60 -15.07
C VAL A 71 27.11 52.38 -14.13
N GLY A 72 25.89 52.64 -14.62
CA GLY A 72 24.65 52.36 -13.89
C GLY A 72 24.16 50.92 -14.10
N HIS A 73 23.15 50.51 -13.33
CA HIS A 73 22.48 49.22 -13.51
C HIS A 73 21.37 49.32 -14.58
N PRO A 74 21.09 48.26 -15.36
CA PRO A 74 21.76 46.95 -15.39
C PRO A 74 23.15 47.01 -16.06
N LEU A 75 23.99 46.01 -15.76
CA LEU A 75 25.36 45.96 -16.28
C LEU A 75 25.37 45.72 -17.79
N PRO A 76 26.20 46.44 -18.57
CA PRO A 76 26.37 46.16 -19.98
C PRO A 76 27.02 44.79 -20.18
N GLU A 77 26.68 44.12 -21.28
CA GLU A 77 27.10 42.74 -21.59
C GLU A 77 28.63 42.52 -21.43
N TYR A 78 29.46 43.44 -21.92
CA TYR A 78 30.91 43.34 -21.77
C TYR A 78 31.39 43.35 -20.31
N ALA A 79 30.67 44.03 -19.41
CA ALA A 79 30.99 44.08 -17.99
C ALA A 79 30.57 42.78 -17.29
N VAL A 80 29.46 42.17 -17.71
CA VAL A 80 29.05 40.83 -17.26
C VAL A 80 30.06 39.78 -17.72
N GLU A 81 30.57 39.87 -18.96
CA GLU A 81 31.64 38.97 -19.44
C GLU A 81 32.91 39.11 -18.60
N LEU A 82 33.36 40.34 -18.35
CA LEU A 82 34.55 40.59 -17.54
C LEU A 82 34.36 40.10 -16.11
N LEU A 83 33.17 40.26 -15.54
CA LEU A 83 32.81 39.72 -14.23
C LEU A 83 32.90 38.19 -14.23
N PHE A 84 32.30 37.53 -15.21
CA PHE A 84 32.30 36.07 -15.31
C PHE A 84 33.70 35.51 -15.55
N GLU A 85 34.54 36.21 -16.31
CA GLU A 85 35.95 35.87 -16.49
C GLU A 85 36.72 35.97 -15.16
N GLN A 86 36.51 37.04 -14.39
CA GLN A 86 37.18 37.22 -13.08
C GLN A 86 36.68 36.25 -12.00
N LEU A 87 35.41 35.87 -12.06
CA LEU A 87 34.83 34.83 -11.20
C LEU A 87 35.16 33.41 -11.67
N GLY A 88 35.79 33.27 -12.85
CA GLY A 88 36.19 31.98 -13.42
C GLY A 88 35.04 31.12 -13.93
N ILE A 89 33.87 31.71 -14.18
CA ILE A 89 32.65 30.99 -14.60
C ILE A 89 32.33 31.16 -16.10
N SER A 90 33.07 32.01 -16.82
CA SER A 90 32.81 32.32 -18.25
C SER A 90 32.85 31.10 -19.17
N GLN A 91 33.64 30.08 -18.84
CA GLN A 91 33.81 28.86 -19.63
C GLN A 91 32.60 27.91 -19.58
N TYR A 92 31.71 28.11 -18.61
CA TYR A 92 30.56 27.23 -18.38
C TYR A 92 29.26 27.79 -18.94
N ARG A 93 29.32 28.82 -19.78
CA ARG A 93 28.14 29.43 -20.34
C ARG A 93 27.73 28.77 -21.67
N PRO A 94 26.45 28.43 -21.86
CA PRO A 94 25.93 27.98 -23.14
C PRO A 94 26.01 29.06 -24.21
N SER A 95 26.04 28.61 -25.47
CA SER A 95 25.96 29.49 -26.65
C SER A 95 24.66 30.31 -26.73
N THR A 96 23.60 29.85 -26.05
CA THR A 96 22.30 30.52 -25.93
C THR A 96 21.78 30.36 -24.51
N GLN A 97 21.37 31.46 -23.87
CA GLN A 97 20.73 31.42 -22.54
C GLN A 97 19.39 30.69 -22.60
N CYS A 98 19.00 30.05 -21.50
CA CYS A 98 17.64 29.53 -21.37
C CYS A 98 16.64 30.68 -21.44
N SER A 99 15.43 30.42 -21.93
CA SER A 99 14.38 31.42 -22.09
C SER A 99 13.05 30.87 -21.62
N GLU A 100 12.34 31.68 -20.86
CA GLU A 100 11.01 31.42 -20.30
C GLU A 100 9.91 31.21 -21.37
N THR A 101 10.21 31.29 -22.67
CA THR A 101 9.19 31.38 -23.75
C THR A 101 9.13 30.22 -24.76
N ALA A 102 10.05 29.23 -24.74
CA ALA A 102 10.06 28.16 -25.76
C ALA A 102 9.84 26.74 -25.23
N LEU A 103 10.39 26.39 -24.05
CA LEU A 103 10.24 25.09 -23.38
C LEU A 103 9.43 25.19 -22.07
N TYR A 104 9.28 26.39 -21.51
CA TYR A 104 8.67 26.65 -20.20
C TYR A 104 7.37 27.45 -20.34
N MET A 105 6.41 26.98 -21.15
CA MET A 105 5.06 27.57 -21.14
C MET A 105 4.31 27.21 -19.85
N ALA A 106 4.77 27.73 -18.72
CA ALA A 106 3.99 27.77 -17.50
C ALA A 106 2.72 28.59 -17.81
N ILE A 107 1.55 27.98 -17.63
CA ILE A 107 0.30 28.75 -17.54
C ILE A 107 0.31 29.35 -16.13
N PRO A 108 0.36 30.68 -15.96
CA PRO A 108 0.13 31.28 -14.66
C PRO A 108 -1.22 30.77 -14.14
N PRO A 109 -1.27 30.19 -12.93
CA PRO A 109 -0.44 30.57 -11.78
C PRO A 109 0.66 29.57 -11.35
N ALA A 110 0.85 28.43 -12.02
CA ALA A 110 1.58 27.30 -11.41
C ALA A 110 3.12 27.33 -11.51
N GLY A 111 3.71 28.00 -12.52
CA GLY A 111 5.17 28.08 -12.67
C GLY A 111 5.89 26.80 -13.16
N TRP A 112 5.14 25.71 -13.42
CA TRP A 112 5.65 24.40 -13.84
C TRP A 112 5.18 23.98 -15.22
N LEU A 113 6.03 23.24 -15.94
CA LEU A 113 5.62 22.26 -16.95
C LEU A 113 5.85 20.85 -16.38
N ASN A 114 4.83 19.99 -16.37
CA ASN A 114 4.96 18.63 -15.83
C ASN A 114 4.86 17.61 -16.97
N ASP A 115 6.00 17.07 -17.39
CA ASP A 115 6.09 16.01 -18.41
C ASP A 115 6.11 14.61 -17.79
N CYS A 116 6.00 14.49 -16.45
CA CYS A 116 5.95 13.20 -15.77
C CYS A 116 4.69 12.42 -16.19
N PRO A 117 4.83 11.18 -16.71
CA PRO A 117 3.69 10.34 -17.07
C PRO A 117 2.93 9.74 -15.88
N LEU A 118 3.43 9.95 -14.64
CA LEU A 118 2.83 9.46 -13.40
C LEU A 118 2.19 10.62 -12.63
N SER A 119 1.14 10.32 -11.86
CA SER A 119 0.51 11.32 -10.99
C SER A 119 1.52 11.81 -9.95
N THR A 120 1.86 13.10 -10.02
CA THR A 120 2.82 13.78 -9.16
C THR A 120 2.15 15.01 -8.57
N ASN A 121 2.15 15.13 -7.25
CA ASN A 121 1.64 16.31 -6.57
C ASN A 121 2.81 17.27 -6.32
N ILE A 122 3.01 18.22 -7.23
CA ILE A 122 4.08 19.21 -7.17
C ILE A 122 3.46 20.53 -6.70
N PRO A 123 3.95 21.14 -5.61
CA PRO A 123 3.44 22.41 -5.12
C PRO A 123 3.72 23.53 -6.14
N ASP A 124 2.77 24.48 -6.24
CA ASP A 124 2.95 25.69 -7.05
C ASP A 124 4.16 26.49 -6.54
N LEU A 125 4.96 27.04 -7.47
CA LEU A 125 6.02 27.99 -7.10
C LEU A 125 5.39 29.26 -6.50
N ASP A 126 6.08 29.89 -5.54
CA ASP A 126 5.58 31.13 -4.90
C ASP A 126 5.26 32.17 -5.99
N PRO A 127 4.01 32.67 -6.07
CA PRO A 127 3.59 33.64 -7.09
C PRO A 127 4.36 34.97 -7.03
N SER A 128 5.05 35.25 -5.92
CA SER A 128 5.93 36.40 -5.76
C SER A 128 7.30 36.23 -6.43
N TYR A 129 7.70 35.00 -6.78
CA TYR A 129 8.92 34.75 -7.52
C TYR A 129 8.78 35.24 -8.96
N THR A 130 9.64 36.18 -9.35
CA THR A 130 9.74 36.67 -10.74
C THR A 130 11.01 36.15 -11.38
N GLY A 131 10.92 35.67 -12.62
CA GLY A 131 12.10 35.21 -13.36
C GLY A 131 12.53 33.79 -13.03
N ILE A 132 11.62 32.89 -12.66
CA ILE A 132 11.88 31.46 -12.56
C ILE A 132 10.78 30.70 -13.28
N ALA A 133 11.16 29.70 -14.07
CA ALA A 133 10.24 28.73 -14.65
C ALA A 133 10.88 27.35 -14.60
N CYS A 134 10.16 26.36 -14.09
CA CYS A 134 10.67 25.02 -13.90
C CYS A 134 9.88 24.00 -14.72
N HIS A 135 10.53 22.89 -15.06
CA HIS A 135 9.89 21.71 -15.61
C HIS A 135 10.27 20.46 -14.82
N VAL A 136 9.31 19.56 -14.62
CA VAL A 136 9.57 18.21 -14.16
C VAL A 136 9.68 17.32 -15.39
N THR A 137 10.80 16.61 -15.48
CA THR A 137 11.13 15.79 -16.65
C THR A 137 10.25 14.53 -16.71
N ASP A 138 10.23 13.86 -17.87
CA ASP A 138 9.49 12.61 -18.09
C ASP A 138 10.01 11.42 -17.24
N MET A 139 11.14 11.61 -16.56
CA MET A 139 11.68 10.69 -15.57
C MET A 139 10.95 10.76 -14.22
N CYS A 140 10.10 11.77 -13.99
CA CYS A 140 9.41 12.04 -12.73
C CYS A 140 10.31 12.34 -11.51
N THR A 141 11.63 12.18 -11.66
CA THR A 141 12.65 12.39 -10.64
C THR A 141 13.70 13.42 -11.08
N GLY A 142 13.38 14.23 -12.09
CA GLY A 142 14.21 15.33 -12.57
C GLY A 142 13.49 16.67 -12.59
N VAL A 143 14.20 17.70 -12.17
CA VAL A 143 13.77 19.09 -12.18
C VAL A 143 14.79 19.91 -12.96
N ASP A 144 14.32 20.70 -13.92
CA ASP A 144 15.14 21.68 -14.61
C ASP A 144 14.42 23.04 -14.65
N CYS A 145 15.15 24.08 -14.26
CA CYS A 145 14.64 25.42 -14.06
C CYS A 145 15.46 26.41 -14.88
N CYS A 146 14.78 27.34 -15.54
CA CYS A 146 15.41 28.55 -16.06
C CYS A 146 15.22 29.67 -15.04
N VAL A 147 16.33 30.22 -14.53
CA VAL A 147 16.32 31.25 -13.48
C VAL A 147 17.01 32.53 -13.98
N THR A 148 16.29 33.63 -13.97
CA THR A 148 16.71 34.96 -14.40
C THR A 148 17.22 35.78 -13.22
N SER A 149 18.48 36.19 -13.29
CA SER A 149 19.08 37.12 -12.34
C SER A 149 18.72 38.57 -12.67
N THR A 150 18.02 39.24 -11.76
CA THR A 150 17.70 40.67 -11.90
C THR A 150 18.92 41.58 -11.72
N VAL A 151 19.96 41.10 -11.04
CA VAL A 151 21.21 41.84 -10.80
C VAL A 151 22.18 41.70 -11.99
N LEU A 152 22.28 40.49 -12.56
CA LEU A 152 23.20 40.19 -13.65
C LEU A 152 22.57 40.36 -15.04
N ASP A 153 21.24 40.50 -15.12
CA ASP A 153 20.46 40.55 -16.36
C ASP A 153 20.78 39.35 -17.28
N ARG A 154 20.78 38.16 -16.67
CA ARG A 154 21.15 36.88 -17.28
C ARG A 154 20.30 35.74 -16.75
N SER A 155 20.00 34.78 -17.61
CA SER A 155 19.28 33.56 -17.24
C SER A 155 20.21 32.36 -17.21
N PHE A 156 20.04 31.52 -16.20
CA PHE A 156 20.81 30.30 -15.97
C PHE A 156 19.88 29.09 -16.03
N ASN A 157 20.28 28.04 -16.75
CA ASN A 157 19.62 26.75 -16.70
C ASN A 157 20.14 25.97 -15.48
N VAL A 158 19.27 25.49 -14.62
CA VAL A 158 19.61 24.77 -13.39
C VAL A 158 18.89 23.44 -13.41
N LYS A 159 19.63 22.33 -13.39
CA LYS A 159 19.04 20.98 -13.43
C LYS A 159 19.51 20.10 -12.28
N VAL A 160 18.59 19.31 -11.74
CA VAL A 160 18.85 18.19 -10.83
C VAL A 160 18.00 17.02 -11.28
N GLU A 161 18.63 15.96 -11.78
CA GLU A 161 17.96 14.78 -12.30
C GLU A 161 18.50 13.50 -11.68
N LEU A 162 17.63 12.78 -10.97
CA LEU A 162 17.93 11.48 -10.41
C LEU A 162 17.47 10.39 -11.37
N ALA A 163 18.41 9.63 -11.95
CA ALA A 163 18.15 8.51 -12.85
C ALA A 163 18.50 7.18 -12.15
N PRO A 164 17.57 6.58 -11.38
CA PRO A 164 17.87 5.39 -10.57
C PRO A 164 18.16 4.14 -11.40
N CYS A 165 17.60 4.04 -12.61
CA CYS A 165 17.85 2.91 -13.51
C CYS A 165 19.25 2.96 -14.16
N ASP A 166 19.78 4.16 -14.37
CA ASP A 166 21.13 4.39 -14.90
C ASP A 166 22.16 4.58 -13.77
N TYR A 167 21.71 4.56 -12.52
CA TYR A 167 22.52 4.72 -11.31
C TYR A 167 23.29 6.05 -11.25
N ILE A 168 22.72 7.11 -11.83
CA ILE A 168 23.33 8.45 -11.94
C ILE A 168 22.42 9.54 -11.34
N LEU A 169 23.04 10.52 -10.69
CA LEU A 169 22.46 11.82 -10.35
C LEU A 169 23.17 12.89 -11.18
N THR A 170 22.44 13.63 -12.00
CA THR A 170 22.98 14.75 -12.78
C THR A 170 22.56 16.06 -12.15
N ILE A 171 23.54 16.93 -11.89
CA ILE A 171 23.34 18.28 -11.36
C ILE A 171 24.00 19.23 -12.35
N GLY A 172 23.37 20.35 -12.68
CA GLY A 172 23.99 21.30 -13.60
C GLY A 172 23.53 22.72 -13.41
N ILE A 173 24.43 23.65 -13.71
CA ILE A 173 24.15 25.07 -13.92
C ILE A 173 24.74 25.43 -15.28
N ASP A 174 23.91 25.75 -16.26
CA ASP A 174 24.35 26.03 -17.63
C ASP A 174 25.21 24.85 -18.18
N ASP A 175 26.35 25.11 -18.82
CA ASP A 175 27.26 24.05 -19.28
C ASP A 175 28.14 23.48 -18.14
N PHE A 176 28.00 24.00 -16.90
CA PHE A 176 28.62 23.41 -15.71
C PHE A 176 27.77 22.24 -15.20
N VAL A 177 27.89 21.11 -15.88
CA VAL A 177 27.17 19.88 -15.55
C VAL A 177 28.10 18.90 -14.84
N TYR A 178 27.56 18.28 -13.80
CA TYR A 178 28.22 17.24 -13.04
C TYR A 178 27.30 16.02 -12.94
N SER A 179 27.80 14.86 -13.36
CA SER A 179 27.12 13.58 -13.16
C SER A 179 27.82 12.77 -12.07
N LEU A 180 27.04 12.31 -11.11
CA LEU A 180 27.44 11.53 -9.94
C LEU A 180 26.89 10.13 -10.03
N SER A 181 27.65 9.16 -9.55
CA SER A 181 27.07 7.85 -9.23
C SER A 181 26.21 7.94 -7.97
N LEU A 182 25.11 7.20 -7.92
CA LEU A 182 24.28 7.12 -6.70
C LEU A 182 24.98 6.45 -5.51
N GLU A 183 26.10 5.75 -5.72
CA GLU A 183 26.93 5.27 -4.60
C GLU A 183 27.59 6.43 -3.86
N GLU A 184 27.98 7.48 -4.59
CA GLU A 184 28.68 8.65 -4.04
C GLU A 184 27.70 9.65 -3.41
N PHE A 185 26.42 9.54 -3.76
CA PHE A 185 25.37 10.38 -3.24
C PHE A 185 24.88 9.89 -1.88
N ARG A 186 24.94 10.78 -0.88
CA ARG A 186 24.44 10.50 0.47
C ARG A 186 22.96 10.85 0.56
N MET A 187 22.12 9.84 0.39
CA MET A 187 20.66 9.96 0.56
C MET A 187 20.33 10.50 1.96
N GLY A 188 19.41 11.47 2.02
CA GLY A 188 18.96 12.14 3.24
C GLY A 188 19.86 13.26 3.76
N GLU A 189 21.06 13.44 3.21
CA GLU A 189 21.91 14.58 3.54
C GLU A 189 21.68 15.75 2.58
N GLN A 190 21.72 16.98 3.10
CA GLN A 190 21.66 18.19 2.29
C GLN A 190 22.99 18.41 1.57
N GLN A 191 22.93 18.57 0.25
CA GLN A 191 24.06 18.82 -0.63
C GLN A 191 23.98 20.23 -1.21
N GLN A 192 25.15 20.80 -1.54
CA GLN A 192 25.26 22.10 -2.19
C GLN A 192 26.13 22.00 -3.45
N PHE A 193 25.63 22.57 -4.55
CA PHE A 193 26.34 22.70 -5.83
C PHE A 193 26.37 24.17 -6.21
N SER A 194 27.56 24.72 -6.49
CA SER A 194 27.73 26.15 -6.75
C SER A 194 28.50 26.43 -8.03
N LEU A 195 28.03 27.40 -8.81
CA LEU A 195 28.79 28.01 -9.91
C LEU A 195 29.46 29.29 -9.42
N GLY A 196 30.67 29.15 -8.86
CA GLY A 196 31.52 30.26 -8.42
C GLY A 196 30.92 31.13 -7.31
N GLY A 197 30.09 30.56 -6.42
CA GLY A 197 29.35 31.28 -5.39
C GLY A 197 28.13 32.05 -5.89
N VAL A 198 28.00 32.25 -7.21
CA VAL A 198 26.99 33.12 -7.82
C VAL A 198 25.62 32.46 -7.89
N VAL A 199 25.57 31.23 -8.39
CA VAL A 199 24.34 30.44 -8.47
C VAL A 199 24.57 29.19 -7.64
N ASN A 200 23.73 28.97 -6.62
CA ASN A 200 23.86 27.82 -5.73
C ASN A 200 22.58 27.02 -5.73
N ILE A 201 22.71 25.71 -5.85
CA ILE A 201 21.66 24.72 -5.68
C ILE A 201 21.89 24.06 -4.33
N VAL A 202 20.87 24.04 -3.48
CA VAL A 202 20.87 23.29 -2.22
C VAL A 202 19.76 22.26 -2.31
N PHE A 203 20.08 20.98 -2.25
CA PHE A 203 19.10 19.92 -2.45
C PHE A 203 19.35 18.72 -1.55
N SER A 204 18.31 17.95 -1.27
CA SER A 204 18.37 16.69 -0.55
C SER A 204 17.40 15.70 -1.18
N VAL A 205 17.80 14.44 -1.28
CA VAL A 205 16.93 13.36 -1.75
C VAL A 205 16.96 12.22 -0.76
N TYR A 206 15.80 11.76 -0.32
CA TYR A 206 15.61 10.64 0.59
C TYR A 206 14.86 9.50 -0.10
N ASP A 207 15.28 8.26 0.14
CA ASP A 207 14.64 7.06 -0.39
C ASP A 207 13.53 6.57 0.56
N LEU A 208 12.27 6.66 0.13
CA LEU A 208 11.11 6.07 0.83
C LEU A 208 10.78 4.70 0.23
N ALA A 209 11.61 3.71 0.54
CA ALA A 209 11.55 2.38 -0.07
C ALA A 209 10.21 1.66 0.13
N ALA A 210 9.54 1.85 1.26
CA ALA A 210 8.24 1.23 1.57
C ALA A 210 7.08 1.78 0.74
N SER A 211 7.19 3.05 0.29
CA SER A 211 6.12 3.75 -0.43
C SER A 211 6.41 3.88 -1.93
N ASN A 212 7.58 3.44 -2.40
CA ASN A 212 8.04 3.59 -3.79
C ASN A 212 8.11 5.05 -4.28
N TYR A 213 8.50 5.97 -3.39
CA TYR A 213 8.75 7.39 -3.67
C TYR A 213 10.17 7.82 -3.27
N TYR A 214 10.63 8.93 -3.84
CA TYR A 214 11.71 9.76 -3.29
C TYR A 214 11.10 11.00 -2.64
N LEU A 215 11.64 11.41 -1.50
CA LEU A 215 11.34 12.71 -0.90
C LEU A 215 12.46 13.68 -1.27
N MET A 216 12.13 14.75 -2.01
CA MET A 216 13.12 15.70 -2.53
C MET A 216 12.81 17.13 -2.09
N SER A 217 13.87 17.83 -1.65
CA SER A 217 13.85 19.27 -1.41
C SER A 217 14.95 19.92 -2.24
N MET A 218 14.68 21.09 -2.82
CA MET A 218 15.58 21.80 -3.73
C MET A 218 15.34 23.30 -3.64
N ASN A 219 16.40 24.05 -3.37
CA ASN A 219 16.43 25.50 -3.35
C ASN A 219 17.48 26.02 -4.32
N ILE A 220 17.18 27.11 -5.02
CA ILE A 220 18.12 27.82 -5.88
C ILE A 220 18.35 29.21 -5.29
N THR A 221 19.61 29.62 -5.14
CA THR A 221 19.96 30.96 -4.66
C THR A 221 20.92 31.65 -5.62
N ILE A 222 20.71 32.95 -5.81
CA ILE A 222 21.62 33.82 -6.57
C ILE A 222 22.23 34.80 -5.59
N CYS A 223 23.55 34.77 -5.47
CA CYS A 223 24.32 35.51 -4.47
C CYS A 223 25.44 36.30 -5.17
N THR A 224 25.51 37.62 -5.01
CA THR A 224 26.61 38.44 -5.57
C THR A 224 27.53 39.04 -4.50
N GLU A 225 27.26 38.71 -3.23
CA GLU A 225 27.97 39.20 -2.06
C GLU A 225 28.29 38.02 -1.13
N SER A 226 29.57 37.74 -0.90
CA SER A 226 29.99 36.53 -0.16
C SER A 226 29.77 36.61 1.36
N MET A 227 29.47 37.79 1.90
CA MET A 227 29.24 38.02 3.34
C MET A 227 27.87 38.65 3.63
N ALA A 228 26.98 38.71 2.64
CA ALA A 228 25.61 39.19 2.79
C ALA A 228 24.61 38.09 2.43
N PRO A 229 23.34 38.21 2.84
CA PRO A 229 22.28 37.33 2.35
C PRO A 229 22.17 37.41 0.83
N CYS A 230 21.89 36.28 0.19
CA CYS A 230 21.67 36.21 -1.26
C CYS A 230 20.49 37.09 -1.70
N GLU A 231 20.62 37.70 -2.86
CA GLU A 231 19.64 38.66 -3.37
C GLU A 231 18.35 37.99 -3.84
N GLN A 232 18.44 36.75 -4.33
CA GLN A 232 17.29 35.95 -4.74
C GLN A 232 17.41 34.52 -4.22
N THR A 233 16.32 34.01 -3.64
CA THR A 233 16.18 32.65 -3.15
C THR A 233 14.86 32.09 -3.65
N PHE A 234 14.91 30.95 -4.31
CA PHE A 234 13.76 30.24 -4.84
C PHE A 234 13.67 28.87 -4.16
N VAL A 235 12.61 28.63 -3.42
CA VAL A 235 12.25 27.30 -2.92
C VAL A 235 11.53 26.58 -4.05
N VAL A 236 12.22 25.65 -4.71
CA VAL A 236 11.71 24.95 -5.89
C VAL A 236 10.95 23.69 -5.48
N LEU A 237 11.52 22.88 -4.59
CA LEU A 237 10.85 21.75 -3.96
C LEU A 237 11.05 21.82 -2.46
N ASP A 238 9.99 21.55 -1.69
CA ASP A 238 10.05 21.36 -0.25
C ASP A 238 9.35 20.05 0.13
N ASN A 239 10.14 19.03 0.50
CA ASN A 239 9.67 17.71 0.90
C ASN A 239 8.65 17.11 -0.10
N VAL A 240 8.95 17.22 -1.39
CA VAL A 240 8.04 16.77 -2.46
C VAL A 240 8.25 15.28 -2.73
N LEU A 241 7.15 14.54 -2.84
CA LEU A 241 7.14 13.11 -3.16
C LEU A 241 7.20 12.89 -4.68
N LEU A 242 8.30 12.32 -5.14
CA LEU A 242 8.55 11.99 -6.55
C LEU A 242 8.48 10.46 -6.75
N PRO A 243 7.58 9.94 -7.61
CA PRO A 243 7.37 8.50 -7.76
C PRO A 243 8.57 7.82 -8.40
N LYS A 244 8.93 6.64 -7.90
CA LYS A 244 9.97 5.82 -8.52
C LYS A 244 9.44 5.11 -9.76
N ARG A 245 10.16 5.25 -10.86
CA ARG A 245 9.89 4.50 -12.08
C ARG A 245 10.43 3.07 -11.96
N GLN A 246 9.63 2.08 -12.38
CA GLN A 246 10.06 0.69 -12.45
C GLN A 246 11.07 0.52 -13.60
N CYS A 247 12.26 0.02 -13.30
CA CYS A 247 13.30 -0.20 -14.31
C CYS A 247 13.00 -1.48 -15.10
N THR A 248 12.94 -1.38 -16.44
CA THR A 248 12.85 -2.55 -17.32
C THR A 248 14.24 -3.11 -17.61
N TRP A 249 14.65 -4.12 -16.84
CA TRP A 249 15.97 -4.76 -16.96
C TRP A 249 16.12 -5.73 -18.16
N ASN A 250 15.12 -5.80 -19.05
CA ASN A 250 15.15 -6.60 -20.28
C ASN A 250 15.59 -5.78 -21.52
N ALA A 251 16.23 -4.63 -21.30
CA ALA A 251 16.69 -3.75 -22.37
C ALA A 251 17.73 -4.45 -23.26
N THR A 252 17.63 -4.23 -24.57
CA THR A 252 18.65 -4.66 -25.53
C THR A 252 19.84 -3.70 -25.48
N PHE A 253 20.96 -4.03 -26.16
CA PHE A 253 22.12 -3.13 -26.25
C PHE A 253 21.69 -1.70 -26.62
N VAL A 254 22.22 -0.69 -25.94
CA VAL A 254 21.99 0.75 -26.20
C VAL A 254 22.11 1.06 -27.70
N ASN A 255 23.06 0.41 -28.37
CA ASN A 255 23.09 0.29 -29.81
C ASN A 255 22.73 -1.14 -30.26
N PRO A 256 21.50 -1.38 -30.78
CA PRO A 256 21.06 -2.71 -31.22
C PRO A 256 21.90 -3.31 -32.36
N THR A 257 22.72 -2.49 -33.03
CA THR A 257 23.59 -2.88 -34.15
C THR A 257 25.07 -2.94 -33.78
N PHE A 258 25.38 -2.87 -32.48
CA PHE A 258 26.75 -2.87 -31.96
C PHE A 258 27.53 -4.10 -32.44
N SER A 259 28.81 -3.88 -32.76
CA SER A 259 29.75 -4.94 -33.12
C SER A 259 31.14 -4.53 -32.67
N LEU A 260 31.73 -5.34 -31.78
CA LEU A 260 33.09 -5.10 -31.26
C LEU A 260 34.11 -4.93 -32.39
N THR A 261 34.03 -5.74 -33.45
CA THR A 261 34.96 -5.65 -34.58
C THR A 261 34.82 -4.34 -35.35
N LYS A 262 33.59 -3.85 -35.56
CA LYS A 262 33.36 -2.55 -36.21
C LYS A 262 33.84 -1.40 -35.31
N TRP A 263 33.59 -1.51 -34.01
CA TRP A 263 34.03 -0.55 -33.02
C TRP A 263 35.57 -0.47 -32.96
N MET A 264 36.26 -1.62 -32.96
CA MET A 264 37.72 -1.71 -32.98
C MET A 264 38.32 -1.08 -34.26
N ILE A 265 37.72 -1.32 -35.43
CA ILE A 265 38.16 -0.70 -36.68
C ILE A 265 37.95 0.82 -36.65
N LYS A 266 36.80 1.28 -36.12
CA LYS A 266 36.49 2.71 -35.98
C LYS A 266 37.49 3.42 -35.07
N ASN A 267 37.84 2.80 -33.94
CA ASN A 267 38.71 3.38 -32.92
C ASN A 267 40.20 3.04 -33.11
N GLY A 268 40.56 2.33 -34.18
CA GLY A 268 41.95 2.01 -34.52
C GLY A 268 42.66 1.09 -33.53
N VAL A 269 41.93 0.26 -32.78
CA VAL A 269 42.45 -0.61 -31.72
C VAL A 269 42.38 -2.09 -32.13
N THR A 270 43.35 -2.89 -31.65
CA THR A 270 43.46 -4.33 -31.94
C THR A 270 43.40 -5.15 -30.65
N ALA A 271 42.96 -6.41 -30.72
CA ALA A 271 42.87 -7.28 -29.55
C ALA A 271 44.25 -7.88 -29.17
N PRO A 272 44.54 -8.11 -27.87
CA PRO A 272 43.73 -7.74 -26.70
C PRO A 272 43.65 -6.22 -26.52
N LEU A 273 42.48 -5.73 -26.08
CA LEU A 273 42.24 -4.29 -25.95
C LEU A 273 43.14 -3.70 -24.85
N PRO A 274 43.79 -2.55 -25.09
CA PRO A 274 44.48 -1.82 -24.04
C PRO A 274 43.50 -1.18 -23.05
N ASP A 275 43.95 -0.91 -21.82
CA ASP A 275 43.10 -0.43 -20.71
C ASP A 275 42.26 0.82 -21.06
N PHE A 276 42.85 1.79 -21.78
CA PHE A 276 42.10 2.97 -22.23
C PHE A 276 40.98 2.63 -23.22
N ALA A 277 41.20 1.65 -24.11
CA ALA A 277 40.20 1.22 -25.08
C ALA A 277 39.08 0.42 -24.42
N ILE A 278 39.40 -0.34 -23.38
CA ILE A 278 38.40 -0.99 -22.53
C ILE A 278 37.52 0.06 -21.84
N ALA A 279 38.13 1.11 -21.28
CA ALA A 279 37.39 2.17 -20.61
C ALA A 279 36.44 2.93 -21.57
N ILE A 280 36.91 3.28 -22.78
CA ILE A 280 36.05 3.87 -23.83
C ILE A 280 34.93 2.90 -24.23
N LEU A 281 35.25 1.60 -24.41
CA LEU A 281 34.27 0.60 -24.81
C LEU A 281 33.15 0.46 -23.78
N LEU A 282 33.47 0.42 -22.49
CA LEU A 282 32.48 0.28 -21.42
C LEU A 282 31.61 1.54 -21.27
N ASP A 283 32.18 2.72 -21.56
CA ASP A 283 31.47 4.00 -21.56
C ASP A 283 30.51 4.10 -22.77
N ASP A 284 30.98 3.74 -23.97
CA ASP A 284 30.16 3.63 -25.19
C ASP A 284 29.01 2.63 -25.07
N LEU A 285 29.17 1.59 -24.23
CA LEU A 285 28.15 0.60 -23.92
C LEU A 285 27.24 1.01 -22.75
N ALA A 286 27.48 2.16 -22.12
CA ALA A 286 26.80 2.68 -20.93
C ALA A 286 26.83 1.73 -19.72
N VAL A 287 27.85 0.87 -19.62
CA VAL A 287 27.99 -0.09 -18.51
C VAL A 287 28.88 0.48 -17.41
N SER A 288 29.79 1.39 -17.74
CA SER A 288 30.77 1.95 -16.80
C SER A 288 30.19 2.44 -15.45
N PRO A 289 29.06 3.18 -15.38
CA PRO A 289 28.49 3.64 -14.10
C PRO A 289 28.03 2.51 -13.17
N CYS A 290 27.65 1.38 -13.75
CA CYS A 290 27.16 0.19 -13.05
C CYS A 290 28.28 -0.64 -12.42
N LEU A 291 29.53 -0.34 -12.75
CA LEU A 291 30.70 -1.09 -12.32
C LEU A 291 31.27 -0.53 -11.00
N LEU A 292 31.74 -1.41 -10.11
CA LEU A 292 32.44 -1.05 -8.89
C LEU A 292 33.76 -0.34 -9.23
N SER A 293 34.11 0.64 -8.39
CA SER A 293 35.36 1.42 -8.50
C SER A 293 36.62 0.55 -8.35
N SER A 294 36.54 -0.50 -7.54
CA SER A 294 37.55 -1.54 -7.44
C SER A 294 36.98 -2.88 -7.90
N SER A 295 37.60 -3.49 -8.91
CA SER A 295 37.27 -4.84 -9.35
C SER A 295 37.49 -5.84 -8.20
N CYS A 296 36.64 -6.86 -8.12
CA CYS A 296 36.85 -7.95 -7.17
C CYS A 296 38.16 -8.69 -7.51
N ASP A 297 38.93 -9.12 -6.51
CA ASP A 297 40.22 -9.77 -6.74
C ASP A 297 40.16 -11.21 -6.25
N ARG A 298 40.23 -12.16 -7.20
CA ARG A 298 40.23 -13.61 -6.94
C ARG A 298 41.46 -14.07 -6.14
N GLY A 299 42.56 -13.32 -6.19
CA GLY A 299 43.78 -13.53 -5.41
C GLY A 299 43.72 -12.95 -4.00
N ARG A 300 42.68 -12.19 -3.64
CA ARG A 300 42.49 -11.57 -2.31
C ARG A 300 41.22 -12.04 -1.59
N SER A 301 41.23 -11.91 -0.26
CA SER A 301 40.07 -12.26 0.57
C SER A 301 38.94 -11.27 0.24
N PRO A 302 37.68 -11.72 0.15
CA PRO A 302 37.17 -13.02 0.58
C PRO A 302 37.27 -14.14 -0.47
N TYR A 303 37.64 -13.85 -1.72
CA TYR A 303 37.67 -14.82 -2.82
C TYR A 303 38.90 -15.74 -2.78
N ASN A 304 39.94 -15.38 -2.04
CA ASN A 304 41.15 -16.19 -1.92
C ASN A 304 41.10 -17.23 -0.79
N LYS A 305 41.90 -18.29 -1.02
CA LYS A 305 42.15 -19.50 -0.21
C LYS A 305 41.19 -20.66 -0.42
N GLU A 306 41.82 -21.80 -0.74
CA GLU A 306 41.33 -23.18 -0.64
C GLU A 306 39.94 -23.38 -1.25
N VAL A 307 39.86 -23.05 -2.53
CA VAL A 307 38.67 -23.22 -3.36
C VAL A 307 38.60 -24.69 -3.80
N THR A 308 37.65 -25.46 -3.28
CA THR A 308 37.22 -26.73 -3.91
C THR A 308 36.10 -26.38 -4.88
N ASP A 309 36.25 -26.73 -6.15
CA ASP A 309 35.20 -26.62 -7.17
C ASP A 309 34.60 -25.20 -7.39
N GLY A 310 35.43 -24.16 -7.27
CA GLY A 310 35.02 -22.76 -7.49
C GLY A 310 34.39 -22.05 -6.29
N TRP A 311 34.16 -22.76 -5.17
CA TRP A 311 33.52 -22.21 -3.97
C TRP A 311 34.46 -22.12 -2.75
N ARG A 312 34.28 -21.04 -1.99
CA ARG A 312 34.75 -20.88 -0.61
C ARG A 312 33.54 -20.83 0.30
N ASN A 313 33.29 -21.92 1.02
CA ASN A 313 32.20 -21.99 2.00
C ASN A 313 32.70 -21.45 3.36
N VAL A 314 32.05 -20.41 3.88
CA VAL A 314 32.33 -19.82 5.20
C VAL A 314 31.13 -19.94 6.16
N CYS A 315 30.22 -20.88 5.87
CA CYS A 315 29.16 -21.27 6.78
C CYS A 315 29.69 -21.85 8.10
N HIS A 316 28.89 -21.74 9.16
CA HIS A 316 29.17 -22.42 10.42
C HIS A 316 29.14 -23.94 10.23
N ASP A 317 29.96 -24.67 11.00
CA ASP A 317 30.24 -26.12 10.85
C ASP A 317 28.97 -27.02 10.96
N ASP A 318 27.82 -26.47 11.34
CA ASP A 318 26.56 -27.20 11.57
C ASP A 318 25.61 -27.22 10.34
N LEU A 319 25.93 -26.56 9.21
CA LEU A 319 25.11 -26.58 7.99
C LEU A 319 25.78 -27.37 6.84
N ASN A 320 25.19 -28.51 6.47
CA ASN A 320 25.60 -29.30 5.29
C ASN A 320 25.07 -28.67 3.99
N VAL A 321 25.74 -27.64 3.47
CA VAL A 321 25.38 -27.02 2.19
C VAL A 321 26.11 -27.71 1.04
N THR A 322 25.37 -28.39 0.17
CA THR A 322 25.91 -28.96 -1.07
C THR A 322 25.93 -27.90 -2.17
N LEU A 323 27.10 -27.33 -2.44
CA LEU A 323 27.32 -26.38 -3.53
C LEU A 323 27.62 -27.15 -4.81
N THR A 324 26.91 -26.84 -5.89
CA THR A 324 27.20 -27.43 -7.20
C THR A 324 28.56 -26.94 -7.69
N PRO A 325 29.48 -27.82 -8.12
CA PRO A 325 30.74 -27.43 -8.72
C PRO A 325 30.51 -26.40 -9.82
N ILE A 326 31.18 -25.26 -9.71
CA ILE A 326 31.33 -24.38 -10.86
C ILE A 326 32.24 -25.17 -11.80
N ALA A 327 31.76 -25.49 -13.00
CA ALA A 327 32.51 -26.27 -14.00
C ALA A 327 33.94 -25.73 -14.14
N GLU A 328 34.87 -26.55 -14.64
CA GLU A 328 36.33 -26.38 -14.84
C GLU A 328 36.83 -25.08 -15.53
N ASP A 329 36.07 -23.99 -15.47
CA ASP A 329 36.42 -22.65 -15.92
C ASP A 329 37.16 -21.91 -14.79
N ASP A 330 38.45 -21.73 -15.00
CA ASP A 330 39.41 -21.10 -14.10
C ASP A 330 39.14 -19.59 -13.92
N HIS A 331 37.95 -19.08 -14.25
CA HIS A 331 37.59 -17.67 -14.34
C HIS A 331 36.60 -17.21 -13.26
N VAL A 332 36.05 -18.07 -12.41
CA VAL A 332 35.07 -17.68 -11.37
C VAL A 332 35.48 -18.17 -10.00
N THR A 333 35.25 -17.35 -8.97
CA THR A 333 35.42 -17.77 -7.58
C THR A 333 34.32 -17.17 -6.72
N CYS A 334 33.56 -18.04 -6.05
CA CYS A 334 32.42 -17.64 -5.22
C CYS A 334 32.67 -17.91 -3.74
N VAL A 335 32.11 -17.05 -2.90
CA VAL A 335 32.11 -17.17 -1.44
C VAL A 335 30.68 -17.32 -0.99
N PHE A 336 30.41 -18.27 -0.11
CA PHE A 336 29.06 -18.49 0.42
C PHE A 336 29.05 -18.39 1.94
N ASN A 337 28.19 -17.54 2.50
CA ASN A 337 28.06 -17.29 3.95
C ASN A 337 26.66 -17.67 4.51
N CYS A 338 26.03 -18.70 3.94
CA CYS A 338 24.72 -19.27 4.27
C CYS A 338 23.50 -18.47 3.83
N TYR A 339 23.62 -17.15 3.71
CA TYR A 339 22.52 -16.29 3.24
C TYR A 339 22.90 -15.48 2.00
N THR A 340 24.19 -15.33 1.75
CA THR A 340 24.73 -14.61 0.62
C THR A 340 25.75 -15.47 -0.11
N SER A 341 25.56 -15.63 -1.42
CA SER A 341 26.64 -15.99 -2.32
C SER A 341 27.24 -14.72 -2.90
N THR A 342 28.55 -14.64 -2.99
CA THR A 342 29.25 -13.55 -3.66
C THR A 342 30.29 -14.13 -4.58
N CYS A 343 30.16 -13.87 -5.89
CA CYS A 343 31.03 -14.40 -6.93
C CYS A 343 31.91 -13.30 -7.52
N CYS A 344 33.12 -13.65 -7.88
CA CYS A 344 34.04 -12.82 -8.63
C CYS A 344 34.40 -13.53 -9.94
N TYR A 345 34.07 -12.90 -11.06
CA TYR A 345 34.25 -13.40 -12.42
C TYR A 345 35.39 -12.64 -13.08
N GLU A 346 36.33 -13.34 -13.69
CA GLU A 346 37.36 -12.78 -14.56
C GLU A 346 36.83 -12.81 -15.99
N VAL A 347 36.65 -11.62 -16.58
CA VAL A 347 36.01 -11.51 -17.90
C VAL A 347 37.08 -11.25 -18.97
N ASP A 348 37.36 -12.29 -19.74
CA ASP A 348 38.31 -12.23 -20.84
C ASP A 348 37.88 -11.18 -21.88
N GLY A 349 38.83 -10.32 -22.29
CA GLY A 349 38.61 -9.30 -23.32
C GLY A 349 38.27 -7.89 -22.81
N ILE A 350 37.78 -7.75 -21.57
CA ILE A 350 37.61 -6.43 -20.90
C ILE A 350 38.65 -6.17 -19.81
N GLY A 351 39.60 -7.08 -19.58
CA GLY A 351 40.76 -6.85 -18.69
C GLY A 351 40.40 -6.56 -17.23
N ARG A 352 39.16 -6.83 -16.81
CA ARG A 352 38.65 -6.60 -15.45
C ARG A 352 37.79 -7.75 -14.98
N SER A 353 37.70 -7.89 -13.67
CA SER A 353 36.79 -8.80 -13.01
C SER A 353 35.48 -8.10 -12.60
N ILE A 354 34.44 -8.90 -12.46
CA ILE A 354 33.07 -8.50 -12.13
C ILE A 354 32.64 -9.24 -10.86
N MET A 355 31.99 -8.56 -9.94
CA MET A 355 31.40 -9.07 -8.73
C MET A 355 29.90 -9.28 -8.94
N SER A 356 29.37 -10.39 -8.43
CA SER A 356 27.94 -10.54 -8.21
C SER A 356 27.68 -11.04 -6.80
N SER A 357 26.49 -10.78 -6.28
CA SER A 357 26.02 -11.45 -5.08
C SER A 357 24.54 -11.77 -5.16
N VAL A 358 24.15 -12.89 -4.56
CA VAL A 358 22.76 -13.24 -4.31
C VAL A 358 22.59 -13.34 -2.81
N THR A 359 21.77 -12.47 -2.24
CA THR A 359 21.43 -12.45 -0.81
C THR A 359 19.97 -12.82 -0.62
N ILE A 360 19.70 -13.81 0.23
CA ILE A 360 18.35 -14.24 0.57
C ILE A 360 18.02 -13.68 1.96
N ASN A 361 17.08 -12.72 2.01
CA ASN A 361 16.52 -12.24 3.28
C ASN A 361 15.23 -13.01 3.57
N THR A 362 15.39 -14.11 4.29
CA THR A 362 14.26 -14.96 4.63
C THR A 362 13.27 -14.29 5.60
N CYS A 363 13.65 -13.26 6.35
CA CYS A 363 12.73 -12.55 7.26
C CYS A 363 11.79 -11.60 6.52
N LYS A 364 12.22 -11.08 5.36
CA LYS A 364 11.41 -10.20 4.51
C LYS A 364 10.79 -10.92 3.30
N SER A 365 11.06 -12.22 3.15
CA SER A 365 10.69 -13.00 1.95
C SER A 365 11.18 -12.35 0.66
N GLU A 366 12.42 -11.89 0.64
CA GLU A 366 13.03 -11.17 -0.48
C GLU A 366 14.37 -11.79 -0.87
N MET A 367 14.63 -11.90 -2.16
CA MET A 367 15.95 -12.19 -2.72
C MET A 367 16.51 -10.92 -3.34
N ARG A 368 17.71 -10.57 -2.94
CA ARG A 368 18.48 -9.46 -3.49
C ARG A 368 19.54 -10.02 -4.43
N LEU A 369 19.42 -9.70 -5.70
CA LEU A 369 20.41 -9.98 -6.74
C LEU A 369 21.25 -8.73 -6.95
N THR A 370 22.56 -8.85 -6.92
CA THR A 370 23.48 -7.74 -7.15
C THR A 370 24.52 -8.15 -8.18
N ILE A 371 24.80 -7.29 -9.16
CA ILE A 371 25.92 -7.39 -10.09
C ILE A 371 26.62 -6.04 -10.06
N GLU A 372 27.85 -6.01 -9.59
CA GLU A 372 28.61 -4.79 -9.32
C GLU A 372 27.80 -3.80 -8.47
N ARG A 373 27.38 -2.65 -9.02
CA ARG A 373 26.56 -1.65 -8.33
C ARG A 373 25.06 -1.83 -8.53
N ILE A 374 24.65 -2.67 -9.48
CA ILE A 374 23.24 -2.91 -9.80
C ILE A 374 22.67 -3.86 -8.75
N THR A 375 21.56 -3.49 -8.12
CA THR A 375 20.84 -4.36 -7.19
C THR A 375 19.37 -4.43 -7.54
N GLN A 376 18.84 -5.65 -7.60
CA GLN A 376 17.43 -5.95 -7.77
C GLN A 376 16.92 -6.73 -6.57
N THR A 377 15.78 -6.33 -6.02
CA THR A 377 15.04 -7.10 -5.03
C THR A 377 13.88 -7.80 -5.72
N VAL A 378 13.76 -9.10 -5.48
CA VAL A 378 12.68 -9.96 -5.98
C VAL A 378 11.95 -10.50 -4.77
N SER A 379 10.62 -10.39 -4.76
CA SER A 379 9.80 -11.08 -3.77
C SER A 379 9.92 -12.59 -3.98
N LEU A 380 10.33 -13.31 -2.93
CA LEU A 380 10.36 -14.77 -2.93
C LEU A 380 8.96 -15.38 -2.79
N GLN A 381 7.94 -14.56 -2.55
CA GLN A 381 6.55 -15.00 -2.53
C GLN A 381 6.03 -15.31 -3.95
N ASP A 382 6.64 -14.71 -4.99
CA ASP A 382 6.24 -14.86 -6.38
C ASP A 382 6.95 -16.03 -7.10
N TYR A 383 8.02 -16.56 -6.50
CA TYR A 383 8.89 -17.58 -7.10
C TYR A 383 9.10 -18.78 -6.19
N SER A 384 8.25 -19.79 -6.32
CA SER A 384 8.71 -21.18 -6.15
C SER A 384 7.71 -22.18 -6.67
N PHE A 385 8.14 -22.97 -7.66
CA PHE A 385 7.89 -24.41 -7.64
C PHE A 385 9.17 -25.12 -8.10
N VAL A 386 9.71 -25.98 -7.24
CA VAL A 386 10.51 -27.11 -7.70
C VAL A 386 9.50 -28.05 -8.36
N ASP A 387 9.71 -28.48 -9.61
CA ASP A 387 8.91 -29.58 -10.17
C ASP A 387 9.09 -30.79 -9.26
N PHE A 388 8.06 -31.09 -8.47
CA PHE A 388 8.15 -32.03 -7.37
C PHE A 388 8.34 -33.46 -7.87
N ASN A 389 7.82 -33.78 -9.06
CA ASN A 389 8.04 -35.07 -9.70
C ASN A 389 9.50 -35.24 -10.12
N THR A 390 10.12 -34.17 -10.63
CA THR A 390 11.56 -34.14 -10.93
C THR A 390 12.39 -34.25 -9.66
N TRP A 391 11.96 -33.62 -8.56
CA TRP A 391 12.61 -33.73 -7.25
C TRP A 391 12.55 -35.16 -6.70
N LEU A 392 11.38 -35.80 -6.69
CA LEU A 392 11.23 -37.20 -6.25
C LEU A 392 12.11 -38.16 -7.06
N ALA A 393 12.14 -37.99 -8.38
CA ALA A 393 13.00 -38.78 -9.26
C ALA A 393 14.49 -38.62 -8.92
N SER A 394 14.93 -37.42 -8.52
CA SER A 394 16.32 -37.18 -8.09
C SER A 394 16.70 -37.89 -6.79
N LYS A 395 15.71 -38.28 -5.97
CA LYS A 395 15.90 -38.97 -4.68
C LYS A 395 15.56 -40.46 -4.77
N ASP A 396 15.42 -41.01 -5.98
CA ASP A 396 14.99 -42.39 -6.25
C ASP A 396 13.62 -42.75 -5.62
N LEU A 397 12.73 -41.76 -5.49
CA LEU A 397 11.37 -41.94 -4.94
C LEU A 397 10.31 -41.94 -6.07
N PRO A 398 9.32 -42.86 -6.02
CA PRO A 398 8.16 -42.82 -6.93
C PRO A 398 7.33 -41.54 -6.77
N SER A 399 6.71 -41.05 -7.86
CA SER A 399 5.78 -39.90 -7.82
C SER A 399 4.56 -40.11 -6.90
N THR A 400 4.23 -41.37 -6.59
CA THR A 400 3.12 -41.74 -5.69
C THR A 400 3.52 -41.85 -4.20
N THR A 401 4.71 -41.41 -3.82
CA THR A 401 5.21 -41.60 -2.44
C THR A 401 4.48 -40.67 -1.46
N ILE A 402 3.58 -41.23 -0.65
CA ILE A 402 2.84 -40.57 0.43
C ILE A 402 2.66 -41.60 1.57
N PRO A 403 3.09 -41.29 2.81
CA PRO A 403 3.95 -40.17 3.20
C PRO A 403 5.37 -40.31 2.64
N LEU A 404 6.10 -39.20 2.57
CA LEU A 404 7.54 -39.22 2.34
C LEU A 404 8.26 -39.84 3.54
N PRO A 405 9.38 -40.59 3.32
CA PRO A 405 10.27 -40.96 4.40
C PRO A 405 10.69 -39.73 5.22
N GLU A 406 10.84 -39.87 6.54
CA GLU A 406 11.14 -38.74 7.45
C GLU A 406 12.35 -37.89 7.00
N TRP A 407 13.41 -38.55 6.53
CA TRP A 407 14.59 -37.89 5.98
C TRP A 407 14.27 -37.07 4.72
N ALA A 408 13.40 -37.58 3.84
CA ALA A 408 13.01 -36.94 2.60
C ALA A 408 12.04 -35.78 2.85
N ALA A 409 11.10 -35.94 3.77
CA ALA A 409 10.21 -34.86 4.20
C ALA A 409 11.00 -33.69 4.82
N THR A 410 11.98 -34.00 5.66
CA THR A 410 12.86 -32.99 6.28
C THR A 410 13.71 -32.29 5.23
N GLN A 411 14.36 -33.07 4.34
CA GLN A 411 15.17 -32.52 3.25
C GLN A 411 14.34 -31.66 2.28
N LEU A 412 13.12 -32.07 1.96
CA LEU A 412 12.22 -31.29 1.10
C LEU A 412 11.89 -29.94 1.73
N VAL A 413 11.51 -29.93 3.01
CA VAL A 413 11.18 -28.72 3.77
C VAL A 413 12.39 -27.79 3.92
N GLU A 414 13.60 -28.34 4.03
CA GLU A 414 14.86 -27.60 4.01
C GLU A 414 15.19 -27.01 2.63
N GLU A 415 15.10 -27.81 1.56
CA GLU A 415 15.39 -27.37 0.19
C GLU A 415 14.36 -26.35 -0.33
N LEU A 416 13.11 -26.42 0.15
CA LEU A 416 12.07 -25.41 -0.10
C LEU A 416 12.27 -24.12 0.73
N GLY A 417 13.21 -24.09 1.68
CA GLY A 417 13.49 -22.93 2.52
C GLY A 417 12.44 -22.63 3.58
N VAL A 418 11.47 -23.52 3.80
CA VAL A 418 10.33 -23.32 4.72
C VAL A 418 10.52 -23.96 6.09
N ALA A 419 11.63 -24.68 6.31
CA ALA A 419 11.93 -25.39 7.55
C ALA A 419 11.81 -24.55 8.83
N LYS A 420 12.20 -23.28 8.78
CA LYS A 420 12.09 -22.39 9.95
C LYS A 420 10.65 -22.01 10.31
N TYR A 421 9.73 -22.10 9.36
CA TYR A 421 8.32 -21.77 9.52
C TYR A 421 7.48 -22.98 9.91
N VAL A 422 7.94 -24.19 9.57
CA VAL A 422 7.27 -25.44 9.91
C VAL A 422 7.65 -25.89 11.33
N SER A 423 6.67 -26.24 12.13
CA SER A 423 6.79 -26.81 13.46
C SER A 423 7.10 -28.30 13.37
N THR A 424 7.94 -28.77 14.28
CA THR A 424 8.21 -30.20 14.46
C THR A 424 7.21 -30.86 15.40
N THR A 425 6.42 -30.07 16.12
CA THR A 425 5.34 -30.53 17.00
C THR A 425 4.04 -30.48 16.23
N GLU A 426 3.27 -31.57 16.28
CA GLU A 426 1.95 -31.63 15.66
C GLU A 426 1.03 -30.60 16.32
N CYS A 427 0.28 -29.83 15.53
CA CYS A 427 -0.66 -28.85 16.09
C CYS A 427 -1.77 -29.54 16.91
N TYR A 428 -2.03 -30.83 16.69
CA TYR A 428 -2.95 -31.63 17.50
C TYR A 428 -2.46 -31.93 18.92
N ASP A 429 -1.15 -31.90 19.17
CA ASP A 429 -0.55 -32.19 20.49
C ASP A 429 -0.53 -30.96 21.41
N LEU A 430 -0.78 -29.76 20.86
CA LEU A 430 -0.87 -28.51 21.61
C LEU A 430 -2.25 -28.43 22.30
N LYS A 431 -2.27 -28.35 23.63
CA LYS A 431 -3.53 -28.26 24.39
C LYS A 431 -4.28 -26.96 24.07
N SER A 432 -5.53 -27.11 23.62
CA SER A 432 -6.47 -26.06 23.18
C SER A 432 -5.96 -25.21 22.00
N PRO A 433 -6.74 -25.02 20.92
CA PRO A 433 -8.17 -25.37 20.79
C PRO A 433 -8.46 -26.75 20.14
N PHE A 434 -7.48 -27.49 19.61
CA PHE A 434 -7.75 -28.62 18.70
C PHE A 434 -8.17 -29.96 19.32
N ILE A 435 -8.07 -30.12 20.64
CA ILE A 435 -8.38 -31.38 21.35
C ILE A 435 -9.89 -31.57 21.60
N GLU A 436 -10.67 -30.49 21.59
CA GLU A 436 -12.10 -30.48 21.96
C GLU A 436 -13.07 -30.37 20.77
N ALA A 437 -12.57 -30.48 19.54
CA ALA A 437 -13.40 -30.42 18.33
C ALA A 437 -14.29 -31.68 18.17
N ASP A 438 -15.50 -31.50 17.66
CA ASP A 438 -16.43 -32.62 17.42
C ASP A 438 -15.86 -33.54 16.33
N SER A 439 -15.80 -34.84 16.66
CA SER A 439 -15.42 -35.94 15.77
C SER A 439 -16.23 -36.05 14.47
N VAL A 440 -17.38 -35.38 14.36
CA VAL A 440 -18.32 -35.52 13.24
C VAL A 440 -18.11 -34.51 12.11
N ASN A 441 -17.63 -33.30 12.38
CA ASN A 441 -17.45 -32.26 11.35
C ASN A 441 -16.11 -31.52 11.41
N GLY A 442 -15.23 -31.84 12.38
CA GLY A 442 -13.91 -31.24 12.52
C GLY A 442 -13.91 -29.80 13.05
N TRP A 443 -15.00 -29.34 13.67
CA TRP A 443 -15.09 -27.99 14.23
C TRP A 443 -15.12 -28.00 15.77
N LYS A 444 -14.37 -27.07 16.36
CA LYS A 444 -14.59 -26.55 17.71
C LYS A 444 -15.12 -25.12 17.60
N ASN A 445 -16.43 -24.98 17.65
CA ASN A 445 -17.05 -23.67 17.56
C ASN A 445 -17.38 -23.13 18.96
N ASP A 446 -16.52 -22.24 19.48
CA ASP A 446 -16.77 -21.53 20.74
C ASP A 446 -17.62 -20.25 20.52
N CYS A 447 -18.00 -19.97 19.27
CA CYS A 447 -18.88 -18.88 18.87
C CYS A 447 -20.33 -19.39 18.67
N VAL A 448 -21.28 -18.86 19.46
CA VAL A 448 -22.70 -19.30 19.44
C VAL A 448 -23.43 -18.91 18.15
N ASN A 449 -22.92 -17.93 17.41
CA ASN A 449 -23.65 -17.28 16.32
C ASN A 449 -23.24 -17.76 14.92
N VAL A 450 -22.20 -18.57 14.79
CA VAL A 450 -21.79 -19.15 13.50
C VAL A 450 -22.45 -20.51 13.35
N THR A 451 -23.44 -20.62 12.44
CA THR A 451 -24.19 -21.87 12.22
C THR A 451 -23.90 -22.54 10.87
N ASN A 452 -23.26 -21.82 9.93
CA ASN A 452 -23.00 -22.26 8.55
C ASN A 452 -21.52 -22.59 8.31
N THR A 453 -20.95 -23.48 9.13
CA THR A 453 -19.60 -24.00 8.89
C THR A 453 -19.62 -25.12 7.86
N HIS A 454 -18.72 -25.08 6.87
CA HIS A 454 -18.58 -26.16 5.89
C HIS A 454 -18.20 -27.47 6.59
N VAL A 455 -18.85 -28.58 6.20
CA VAL A 455 -18.51 -29.91 6.71
C VAL A 455 -17.31 -30.41 5.90
N PHE A 456 -16.19 -30.67 6.57
CA PHE A 456 -15.02 -31.22 5.88
C PHE A 456 -15.34 -32.62 5.37
N ASP A 457 -15.22 -32.82 4.06
CA ASP A 457 -15.35 -34.16 3.47
C ASP A 457 -14.16 -35.03 3.94
N SER A 458 -14.40 -36.31 4.16
CA SER A 458 -13.43 -37.27 4.75
C SER A 458 -12.25 -37.63 3.82
N GLY A 459 -11.91 -36.77 2.87
CA GLY A 459 -10.95 -36.99 1.80
C GLY A 459 -9.51 -36.57 2.13
N THR A 460 -8.62 -37.56 2.16
CA THR A 460 -7.12 -37.50 2.10
C THR A 460 -6.36 -36.83 3.24
N SER A 461 -6.87 -35.80 3.93
CA SER A 461 -6.18 -35.13 5.04
C SER A 461 -7.13 -34.73 6.17
N ARG A 462 -6.70 -34.89 7.43
CA ARG A 462 -7.47 -34.45 8.60
C ARG A 462 -7.36 -32.94 8.74
N LEU A 463 -8.49 -32.26 8.83
CA LEU A 463 -8.59 -30.83 9.12
C LEU A 463 -9.46 -30.64 10.36
N VAL A 464 -8.96 -29.90 11.34
CA VAL A 464 -9.72 -29.52 12.53
C VAL A 464 -9.61 -28.01 12.73
N CYS A 465 -10.73 -27.32 12.67
CA CYS A 465 -10.79 -25.87 12.83
C CYS A 465 -11.47 -25.46 14.13
N SER A 466 -11.07 -24.33 14.67
CA SER A 466 -11.69 -23.71 15.83
C SER A 466 -12.04 -22.26 15.54
N ILE A 467 -13.24 -21.88 15.94
CA ILE A 467 -13.72 -20.50 15.92
C ILE A 467 -13.66 -20.00 17.38
N PRO A 468 -12.94 -18.92 17.67
CA PRO A 468 -12.84 -18.37 19.02
C PRO A 468 -14.16 -17.75 19.48
N VAL A 469 -14.32 -17.53 20.79
CA VAL A 469 -15.52 -16.93 21.41
C VAL A 469 -15.90 -15.58 20.78
N GLY A 470 -14.91 -14.79 20.33
CA GLY A 470 -15.12 -13.50 19.68
C GLY A 470 -15.62 -13.57 18.23
N CYS A 471 -15.85 -14.77 17.66
CA CYS A 471 -16.33 -14.96 16.29
C CYS A 471 -15.45 -14.28 15.23
N SER A 472 -14.17 -14.06 15.50
CA SER A 472 -13.25 -13.26 14.67
C SER A 472 -12.72 -13.99 13.44
N GLY A 473 -12.91 -15.30 13.31
CA GLY A 473 -12.38 -16.07 12.18
C GLY A 473 -12.18 -17.52 12.54
N ALA A 474 -11.15 -18.16 11.98
CA ALA A 474 -10.82 -19.54 12.28
C ALA A 474 -9.33 -19.78 12.44
N THR A 475 -9.01 -20.69 13.36
CA THR A 475 -7.69 -21.29 13.54
C THR A 475 -7.84 -22.79 13.29
N CYS A 476 -7.14 -23.30 12.28
CA CYS A 476 -7.21 -24.66 11.78
C CYS A 476 -5.90 -25.41 11.99
N CYS A 477 -5.99 -26.70 12.28
CA CYS A 477 -4.88 -27.63 12.29
C CYS A 477 -5.12 -28.65 11.16
N MET A 478 -4.20 -28.71 10.21
CA MET A 478 -4.35 -29.49 8.97
C MET A 478 -3.20 -30.48 8.81
N ASP A 479 -3.53 -31.75 8.53
CA ASP A 479 -2.54 -32.75 8.12
C ASP A 479 -2.06 -32.48 6.69
N ILE A 480 -0.75 -32.64 6.49
CA ILE A 480 -0.12 -32.73 5.18
C ILE A 480 0.38 -34.17 5.04
N PRO A 481 -0.43 -35.09 4.47
CA PRO A 481 -0.12 -36.53 4.44
C PRO A 481 1.23 -36.81 3.80
N ARG A 482 1.60 -36.04 2.76
CA ARG A 482 2.87 -36.20 2.07
C ARG A 482 4.08 -35.88 2.95
N LEU A 483 3.98 -34.91 3.85
CA LEU A 483 5.04 -34.56 4.80
C LEU A 483 4.95 -35.38 6.09
N ASN A 484 3.83 -36.07 6.33
CA ASN A 484 3.49 -36.68 7.62
C ASN A 484 3.65 -35.68 8.78
N ARG A 485 3.13 -34.48 8.58
CA ARG A 485 3.17 -33.35 9.51
C ARG A 485 1.80 -32.70 9.56
N SER A 486 1.49 -32.00 10.65
CA SER A 486 0.33 -31.13 10.74
C SER A 486 0.79 -29.68 10.93
N LEU A 487 0.05 -28.73 10.33
CA LEU A 487 0.32 -27.30 10.43
C LEU A 487 -0.87 -26.56 11.00
N GLU A 488 -0.59 -25.55 11.82
CA GLU A 488 -1.59 -24.59 12.27
C GLU A 488 -1.77 -23.50 11.21
N VAL A 489 -2.99 -23.10 10.87
CA VAL A 489 -3.28 -22.03 9.92
C VAL A 489 -4.39 -21.16 10.48
N SER A 490 -4.22 -19.84 10.54
CA SER A 490 -5.25 -18.96 11.09
C SER A 490 -5.55 -17.76 10.19
N MET A 491 -6.81 -17.36 10.19
CA MET A 491 -7.29 -16.09 9.67
C MET A 491 -8.21 -15.50 10.75
N LEU A 492 -7.79 -14.39 11.36
CA LEU A 492 -8.56 -13.70 12.40
C LEU A 492 -8.73 -12.23 12.01
N ILE A 493 -9.99 -11.78 11.99
CA ILE A 493 -10.43 -10.42 11.74
C ILE A 493 -10.68 -9.76 13.10
N GLU A 494 -9.85 -8.79 13.45
CA GLU A 494 -9.93 -8.04 14.70
C GLU A 494 -10.31 -6.58 14.40
N PRO A 495 -11.62 -6.27 14.29
CA PRO A 495 -12.06 -4.90 13.97
C PRO A 495 -11.68 -3.89 15.06
N CYS A 496 -11.60 -4.31 16.32
CA CYS A 496 -11.27 -3.43 17.44
C CYS A 496 -9.79 -3.02 17.51
N THR A 497 -8.91 -3.73 16.82
CA THR A 497 -7.48 -3.39 16.70
C THR A 497 -7.13 -2.94 15.27
N ASN A 498 -8.11 -2.90 14.37
CA ASN A 498 -7.95 -2.67 12.94
C ASN A 498 -6.97 -3.67 12.29
N LYS A 499 -7.03 -4.95 12.67
CA LYS A 499 -6.10 -5.97 12.17
C LYS A 499 -6.79 -7.14 11.48
N LEU A 500 -6.13 -7.65 10.45
CA LEU A 500 -6.35 -8.96 9.87
C LEU A 500 -5.09 -9.80 10.09
N LEU A 501 -5.18 -10.79 10.96
CA LEU A 501 -4.08 -11.69 11.31
C LEU A 501 -4.12 -12.93 10.43
N LEU A 502 -3.03 -13.19 9.71
CA LEU A 502 -2.84 -14.37 8.88
C LEU A 502 -1.66 -15.18 9.39
N LYS A 503 -1.86 -16.47 9.59
CA LYS A 503 -0.85 -17.37 10.16
C LYS A 503 -0.76 -18.66 9.38
N ILE A 504 0.45 -19.10 9.04
CA ILE A 504 0.77 -20.46 8.59
C ILE A 504 1.93 -20.95 9.48
N ASP A 505 1.56 -21.78 10.45
CA ASP A 505 2.41 -22.39 11.45
C ASP A 505 3.21 -21.32 12.23
N LYS A 506 4.53 -21.20 12.06
CA LYS A 506 5.33 -20.13 12.70
C LYS A 506 5.43 -18.85 11.88
N MET A 507 4.86 -18.81 10.67
CA MET A 507 4.79 -17.60 9.84
C MET A 507 3.52 -16.83 10.19
N GLU A 508 3.66 -15.61 10.67
CA GLU A 508 2.55 -14.72 11.05
C GLU A 508 2.68 -13.38 10.31
N ASN A 509 1.56 -12.80 9.93
CA ASN A 509 1.48 -11.50 9.29
C ASN A 509 0.24 -10.73 9.75
N ASP A 510 0.46 -9.50 10.22
CA ASP A 510 -0.59 -8.57 10.62
C ASP A 510 -0.82 -7.58 9.46
N LEU A 511 -2.02 -7.58 8.89
CA LEU A 511 -2.45 -6.57 7.92
C LEU A 511 -3.37 -5.57 8.61
N LEU A 512 -3.36 -4.30 8.17
CA LEU A 512 -4.38 -3.35 8.60
C LEU A 512 -5.70 -3.70 7.89
N LEU A 513 -6.78 -3.85 8.65
CA LEU A 513 -8.09 -4.21 8.08
C LEU A 513 -8.62 -3.09 7.17
N SER A 514 -8.31 -1.84 7.48
CA SER A 514 -8.62 -0.67 6.66
C SER A 514 -7.93 -0.63 5.29
N ASP A 515 -6.79 -1.31 5.13
CA ASP A 515 -6.10 -1.44 3.84
C ASP A 515 -6.68 -2.58 2.98
N VAL A 516 -7.53 -3.44 3.55
CA VAL A 516 -8.19 -4.53 2.84
C VAL A 516 -9.38 -3.98 2.06
N THR A 517 -9.29 -4.01 0.74
CA THR A 517 -10.46 -3.71 -0.10
C THR A 517 -11.45 -4.87 -0.03
N PHE A 518 -12.63 -4.62 0.55
CA PHE A 518 -13.70 -5.61 0.66
C PHE A 518 -14.19 -6.09 -0.72
N GLY A 519 -14.53 -7.37 -0.83
CA GLY A 519 -15.00 -8.03 -2.05
C GLY A 519 -13.89 -8.51 -2.99
N VAL A 520 -12.62 -8.19 -2.71
CA VAL A 520 -11.45 -8.63 -3.49
C VAL A 520 -10.93 -9.97 -2.98
N HIS A 521 -10.39 -10.78 -3.90
CA HIS A 521 -9.76 -12.06 -3.61
C HIS A 521 -8.27 -11.89 -3.31
N TYR A 522 -7.83 -12.36 -2.15
CA TYR A 522 -6.45 -12.30 -1.68
C TYR A 522 -5.86 -13.69 -1.49
N LYS A 523 -4.53 -13.76 -1.50
CA LYS A 523 -3.76 -14.99 -1.29
C LYS A 523 -2.57 -14.70 -0.37
N PHE A 524 -2.51 -15.41 0.75
CA PHE A 524 -1.37 -15.43 1.67
C PHE A 524 -0.69 -16.80 1.60
N SER A 525 0.62 -16.82 1.38
CA SER A 525 1.30 -18.05 0.96
C SER A 525 2.63 -18.27 1.70
N LEU A 526 2.85 -19.51 2.13
CA LEU A 526 4.16 -20.02 2.54
C LEU A 526 4.87 -20.59 1.31
N TYR A 527 5.56 -19.73 0.55
CA TYR A 527 6.36 -20.10 -0.64
C TYR A 527 5.58 -20.92 -1.68
N GLY A 528 4.32 -20.55 -1.96
CA GLY A 528 3.45 -21.25 -2.92
C GLY A 528 2.93 -22.61 -2.45
N ILE A 529 3.53 -23.19 -1.41
CA ILE A 529 3.28 -24.57 -0.97
C ILE A 529 1.99 -24.66 -0.17
N ILE A 530 1.82 -23.79 0.81
CA ILE A 530 0.57 -23.71 1.60
C ILE A 530 0.01 -22.31 1.40
N ASN A 531 -1.26 -22.23 1.03
CA ASN A 531 -1.92 -20.96 0.76
C ASN A 531 -3.21 -20.83 1.57
N ILE A 532 -3.45 -19.62 2.05
CA ILE A 532 -4.75 -19.13 2.53
C ILE A 532 -5.29 -18.21 1.44
N GLU A 533 -6.33 -18.64 0.75
CA GLU A 533 -7.04 -17.85 -0.25
C GLU A 533 -8.34 -17.36 0.38
N TYR A 534 -8.59 -16.04 0.37
CA TYR A 534 -9.71 -15.47 1.13
C TYR A 534 -10.35 -14.26 0.45
N THR A 535 -11.63 -14.03 0.77
CA THR A 535 -12.38 -12.81 0.44
C THR A 535 -13.17 -12.39 1.66
N ILE A 536 -13.16 -11.09 2.00
CA ILE A 536 -14.00 -10.51 3.06
C ILE A 536 -14.95 -9.52 2.42
N ARG A 537 -16.24 -9.57 2.75
CA ARG A 537 -17.27 -8.62 2.34
C ARG A 537 -18.02 -8.12 3.56
N GLU A 538 -18.47 -6.88 3.54
CA GLU A 538 -19.40 -6.37 4.55
C GLU A 538 -20.83 -6.73 4.15
N VAL A 539 -21.62 -7.19 5.12
CA VAL A 539 -23.05 -7.42 4.93
C VAL A 539 -23.77 -6.11 5.23
N ASP A 540 -24.46 -5.55 4.25
CA ASP A 540 -25.26 -4.35 4.45
C ASP A 540 -26.33 -4.57 5.54
N PHE A 541 -26.50 -3.59 6.45
CA PHE A 541 -27.52 -3.56 7.52
C PHE A 541 -27.38 -4.59 8.66
N GLU A 542 -26.34 -5.43 8.62
CA GLU A 542 -26.04 -6.36 9.70
C GLU A 542 -24.56 -6.18 10.07
N ASP A 543 -24.22 -5.95 11.35
CA ASP A 543 -22.84 -5.76 11.84
C ASP A 543 -22.01 -7.05 11.71
N GLN A 544 -21.75 -7.45 10.46
CA GLN A 544 -21.34 -8.80 10.09
C GLN A 544 -20.45 -8.76 8.84
N TYR A 545 -19.52 -9.71 8.77
CA TYR A 545 -18.68 -9.98 7.60
C TYR A 545 -19.12 -11.27 6.92
N GLU A 546 -19.26 -11.26 5.60
CA GLU A 546 -19.28 -12.47 4.79
C GLU A 546 -17.85 -12.83 4.39
N VAL A 547 -17.39 -14.00 4.82
CA VAL A 547 -16.01 -14.47 4.61
C VAL A 547 -16.00 -15.76 3.80
N ASN A 548 -15.12 -15.80 2.81
CA ASN A 548 -14.67 -17.04 2.17
C ASN A 548 -13.21 -17.26 2.51
N MET A 549 -12.85 -18.51 2.80
CA MET A 549 -11.49 -18.91 3.12
C MET A 549 -11.28 -20.33 2.62
N THR A 550 -10.25 -20.53 1.81
CA THR A 550 -9.83 -21.84 1.28
C THR A 550 -8.36 -22.06 1.60
N LEU A 551 -8.06 -23.24 2.14
CA LEU A 551 -6.70 -23.71 2.39
C LEU A 551 -6.26 -24.60 1.25
N THR A 552 -5.14 -24.29 0.60
CA THR A 552 -4.58 -25.13 -0.46
C THR A 552 -3.15 -25.56 -0.15
N VAL A 553 -2.81 -26.81 -0.48
CA VAL A 553 -1.43 -27.32 -0.44
C VAL A 553 -1.02 -27.78 -1.83
N CYS A 554 -0.01 -27.13 -2.39
CA CYS A 554 0.44 -27.31 -3.76
C CYS A 554 1.93 -27.67 -3.75
N PHE A 555 2.30 -28.82 -4.30
CA PHE A 555 3.70 -29.19 -4.52
C PHE A 555 4.15 -28.95 -5.96
N ASP A 556 3.20 -28.69 -6.87
CA ASP A 556 3.43 -28.38 -8.28
C ASP A 556 2.69 -27.09 -8.68
N SER A 557 3.18 -26.40 -9.72
CA SER A 557 2.68 -25.08 -10.13
C SER A 557 1.28 -25.08 -10.76
N THR A 558 0.75 -26.26 -11.12
CA THR A 558 -0.51 -26.38 -11.88
C THR A 558 -1.62 -27.07 -11.11
N THR A 559 -1.30 -27.81 -10.05
CA THR A 559 -2.27 -28.64 -9.33
C THR A 559 -1.93 -28.69 -7.84
N CYS A 560 -2.93 -28.42 -7.00
CA CYS A 560 -2.83 -28.58 -5.56
C CYS A 560 -3.34 -29.98 -5.16
N GLU A 561 -2.66 -30.60 -4.20
CA GLU A 561 -3.02 -31.92 -3.68
C GLU A 561 -4.11 -31.85 -2.63
N ILE A 562 -4.13 -30.76 -1.85
CA ILE A 562 -5.11 -30.51 -0.81
C ILE A 562 -5.79 -29.20 -1.14
N GLU A 563 -7.11 -29.20 -1.07
CA GLU A 563 -7.96 -28.02 -1.17
C GLU A 563 -9.11 -28.20 -0.18
N HIS A 564 -9.13 -27.36 0.85
CA HIS A 564 -10.15 -27.38 1.90
C HIS A 564 -10.82 -26.01 1.99
N PRO A 565 -12.08 -25.89 1.56
CA PRO A 565 -12.86 -24.71 1.86
C PRO A 565 -13.21 -24.71 3.36
N VAL A 566 -12.70 -23.72 4.08
CA VAL A 566 -12.94 -23.51 5.52
C VAL A 566 -14.18 -22.67 5.73
N PHE A 567 -14.26 -21.52 5.04
CA PHE A 567 -15.43 -20.66 5.04
C PHE A 567 -16.02 -20.55 3.63
N ILE A 568 -17.34 -20.73 3.54
CA ILE A 568 -18.12 -20.56 2.31
C ILE A 568 -19.31 -19.68 2.66
N ASN A 569 -19.28 -18.44 2.18
CA ASN A 569 -20.24 -17.39 2.49
C ASN A 569 -20.56 -17.35 3.99
N THR A 570 -19.52 -17.53 4.81
CA THR A 570 -19.69 -17.70 6.25
C THR A 570 -19.82 -16.33 6.88
N ILE A 571 -20.84 -16.19 7.71
CA ILE A 571 -21.13 -14.91 8.35
C ILE A 571 -20.49 -14.86 9.73
N LEU A 572 -19.60 -13.88 9.93
CA LEU A 572 -18.92 -13.59 11.18
C LEU A 572 -19.45 -12.27 11.74
N ILE A 573 -19.79 -12.23 13.03
CA ILE A 573 -20.27 -11.00 13.66
C ILE A 573 -19.10 -10.08 13.97
N LYS A 574 -19.24 -8.79 13.67
CA LYS A 574 -18.28 -7.76 14.09
C LYS A 574 -18.29 -7.70 15.62
N GLU A 575 -17.12 -7.90 16.21
CA GLU A 575 -16.97 -7.77 17.66
C GLU A 575 -17.43 -6.37 18.12
N VAL A 576 -18.26 -6.31 19.16
CA VAL A 576 -18.70 -5.04 19.74
C VAL A 576 -17.54 -4.44 20.53
N CYS A 577 -16.84 -3.52 19.88
CA CYS A 577 -15.68 -2.87 20.47
C CYS A 577 -16.08 -1.88 21.57
N ASN A 578 -15.44 -2.00 22.74
CA ASN A 578 -15.60 -1.04 23.81
C ASN A 578 -14.69 0.19 23.60
N TRP A 579 -15.11 1.08 22.69
CA TRP A 579 -14.48 2.38 22.43
C TRP A 579 -14.73 3.42 23.53
N THR A 580 -15.09 2.99 24.75
CA THR A 580 -15.21 3.87 25.92
C THR A 580 -14.02 3.75 26.88
N SER A 581 -12.98 2.99 26.49
CA SER A 581 -11.79 2.71 27.29
C SER A 581 -10.81 3.90 27.36
N GLU A 582 -10.08 3.97 28.49
CA GLU A 582 -9.07 4.99 28.76
C GLU A 582 -7.83 4.84 27.84
N PHE A 583 -6.78 5.62 28.06
CA PHE A 583 -5.56 5.57 27.24
C PHE A 583 -4.98 4.15 27.12
N LYS A 584 -4.38 3.83 25.96
CA LYS A 584 -3.62 2.58 25.74
C LYS A 584 -2.65 2.29 26.91
N THR A 585 -2.01 3.34 27.41
CA THR A 585 -1.26 3.39 28.66
C THR A 585 -2.08 4.15 29.71
N PRO A 586 -2.68 3.48 30.71
CA PRO A 586 -3.64 4.09 31.64
C PRO A 586 -3.13 5.30 32.44
N ASP A 587 -1.81 5.46 32.56
CA ASP A 587 -1.13 6.53 33.29
C ASP A 587 -0.37 7.51 32.37
N PHE A 588 -0.67 7.51 31.06
CA PHE A 588 -0.03 8.42 30.12
C PHE A 588 -0.18 9.89 30.52
N SER A 589 0.94 10.62 30.45
CA SER A 589 0.98 12.07 30.56
C SER A 589 1.96 12.63 29.54
N MET A 590 1.48 13.55 28.71
CA MET A 590 2.30 14.27 27.73
C MET A 590 3.45 14.99 28.41
N SER A 591 3.19 15.60 29.57
CA SER A 591 4.21 16.37 30.29
C SER A 591 5.39 15.49 30.73
N SER A 592 5.12 14.28 31.20
CA SER A 592 6.14 13.28 31.55
C SER A 592 6.88 12.82 30.29
N TRP A 593 6.13 12.46 29.24
CA TRP A 593 6.67 11.98 27.97
C TRP A 593 7.66 12.96 27.33
N LEU A 594 7.30 14.25 27.28
CA LEU A 594 8.17 15.32 26.79
C LEU A 594 9.41 15.47 27.67
N SER A 595 9.25 15.44 29.00
CA SER A 595 10.36 15.61 29.93
C SER A 595 11.41 14.50 29.84
N ASP A 596 10.97 13.25 29.63
CA ASP A 596 11.86 12.09 29.50
C ASP A 596 12.73 12.19 28.23
N ARG A 597 12.27 12.91 27.22
CA ARG A 597 12.96 13.13 25.93
C ARG A 597 13.69 14.48 25.85
N ASN A 598 13.73 15.24 26.95
CA ASN A 598 14.24 16.63 26.99
C ASN A 598 13.56 17.56 25.96
N LEU A 599 12.27 17.34 25.70
CA LEU A 599 11.44 18.13 24.79
C LEU A 599 10.55 19.09 25.58
N THR A 600 10.03 20.14 24.91
CA THR A 600 9.12 21.12 25.51
C THR A 600 7.86 21.28 24.68
N MET A 601 6.72 21.58 25.29
CA MET A 601 5.44 21.84 24.59
C MET A 601 5.53 22.97 23.55
N THR A 602 6.52 23.85 23.65
CA THR A 602 6.72 25.02 22.76
C THR A 602 7.74 24.81 21.66
N SER A 603 8.46 23.67 21.65
CA SER A 603 9.28 23.29 20.50
C SER A 603 8.37 22.56 19.54
N ASP A 604 8.21 23.08 18.32
CA ASP A 604 7.67 22.33 17.19
C ASP A 604 8.32 20.95 17.18
N LEU A 605 7.61 19.92 17.64
CA LEU A 605 8.07 18.54 17.51
C LEU A 605 8.38 18.34 16.03
N ASN A 606 9.58 17.87 15.70
CA ASN A 606 9.86 17.47 14.34
C ASN A 606 8.99 16.26 13.98
N ASP A 607 8.84 15.99 12.69
CA ASP A 607 7.96 14.91 12.22
C ASP A 607 8.31 13.55 12.83
N ILE A 608 9.60 13.32 13.13
CA ILE A 608 10.11 12.11 13.78
C ILE A 608 9.50 11.92 15.19
N ASN A 609 9.57 12.94 16.05
CA ASN A 609 9.06 12.85 17.41
C ASN A 609 7.53 12.81 17.44
N ALA A 610 6.86 13.46 16.49
CA ALA A 610 5.42 13.40 16.34
C ALA A 610 4.94 11.99 15.94
N ASP A 611 5.67 11.32 15.05
CA ASP A 611 5.39 9.93 14.64
C ASP A 611 5.63 8.93 15.79
N GLU A 612 6.71 9.11 16.55
CA GLU A 612 6.98 8.31 17.77
C GLU A 612 5.86 8.46 18.80
N LEU A 613 5.35 9.68 19.01
CA LEU A 613 4.23 9.95 19.91
C LEU A 613 2.94 9.26 19.44
N LEU A 614 2.61 9.32 18.14
CA LEU A 614 1.46 8.63 17.57
C LEU A 614 1.53 7.11 17.83
N GLN A 615 2.72 6.53 17.67
CA GLN A 615 2.96 5.11 17.88
C GLN A 615 2.76 4.70 19.35
N GLU A 616 3.32 5.46 20.29
CA GLU A 616 3.15 5.17 21.72
C GLU A 616 1.71 5.30 22.19
N LEU A 617 0.98 6.29 21.65
CA LEU A 617 -0.46 6.47 21.89
C LEU A 617 -1.33 5.39 21.25
N GLY A 618 -0.77 4.60 20.32
CA GLY A 618 -1.48 3.55 19.59
C GLY A 618 -2.38 4.05 18.46
N LEU A 619 -2.26 5.32 18.08
CA LEU A 619 -3.11 5.91 17.04
C LEU A 619 -2.70 5.47 15.63
N THR A 620 -1.46 5.02 15.45
CA THR A 620 -0.89 4.62 14.15
C THR A 620 -1.74 3.61 13.39
N ASP A 621 -2.36 2.66 14.10
CA ASP A 621 -3.13 1.59 13.47
C ASP A 621 -4.42 2.11 12.83
N PHE A 622 -4.83 3.34 13.11
CA PHE A 622 -6.04 3.98 12.57
C PHE A 622 -5.71 5.19 11.69
N MET A 623 -4.43 5.52 11.51
CA MET A 623 -3.99 6.59 10.62
C MET A 623 -3.79 6.04 9.20
N GLY A 624 -4.44 6.65 8.22
CA GLY A 624 -4.21 6.27 6.81
C GLY A 624 -2.83 6.66 6.27
N SER A 625 -2.41 5.98 5.20
CA SER A 625 -1.21 6.33 4.42
C SER A 625 -1.31 7.73 3.78
N THR A 626 -2.53 8.24 3.62
CA THR A 626 -2.86 9.62 3.28
C THR A 626 -3.70 10.20 4.41
N SER A 627 -3.47 11.48 4.75
CA SER A 627 -4.36 12.16 5.70
C SER A 627 -5.76 12.25 5.09
N LEU A 628 -6.78 11.87 5.87
CA LEU A 628 -8.17 11.91 5.41
C LEU A 628 -8.70 13.33 5.21
N CYS A 629 -8.01 14.35 5.73
CA CYS A 629 -8.42 15.74 5.60
C CYS A 629 -7.26 16.73 5.67
N ASP A 630 -7.42 17.87 5.00
CA ASP A 630 -6.48 18.99 5.03
C ASP A 630 -7.28 20.31 4.98
N HIS A 631 -6.92 21.28 5.83
CA HIS A 631 -7.55 22.60 5.90
C HIS A 631 -7.44 23.41 4.59
N GLY A 632 -6.40 23.17 3.79
CA GLY A 632 -6.19 23.80 2.49
C GLY A 632 -7.03 23.19 1.37
N ILE A 633 -7.62 22.02 1.58
CA ILE A 633 -8.29 21.23 0.54
C ILE A 633 -9.80 21.18 0.79
N SER A 634 -10.57 21.22 -0.30
CA SER A 634 -12.03 21.02 -0.23
C SER A 634 -12.36 19.63 0.32
N PRO A 635 -13.37 19.49 1.21
CA PRO A 635 -14.35 20.51 1.57
C PRO A 635 -13.99 21.37 2.79
N PHE A 636 -12.79 21.24 3.36
CA PHE A 636 -12.38 21.96 4.58
C PHE A 636 -11.75 23.34 4.31
N ASN A 637 -11.59 23.69 3.03
CA ASN A 637 -11.22 25.04 2.61
C ASN A 637 -12.45 25.98 2.57
N THR A 638 -12.21 27.29 2.50
CA THR A 638 -13.27 28.33 2.36
C THR A 638 -14.31 28.37 3.49
N LEU A 639 -13.85 28.66 4.71
CA LEU A 639 -14.66 28.61 5.92
C LEU A 639 -15.34 29.94 6.26
N THR A 640 -16.61 29.88 6.69
CA THR A 640 -17.30 30.96 7.39
C THR A 640 -17.60 30.51 8.82
N ASN A 641 -17.03 31.18 9.83
CA ASN A 641 -17.11 30.77 11.25
C ASN A 641 -16.67 29.30 11.49
N GLY A 642 -15.64 28.85 10.76
CA GLY A 642 -15.11 27.49 10.85
C GLY A 642 -15.87 26.42 10.06
N TRP A 643 -16.88 26.81 9.27
CA TRP A 643 -17.67 25.90 8.44
C TRP A 643 -17.57 26.20 6.95
N ASN A 644 -17.39 25.17 6.15
CA ASN A 644 -17.91 25.11 4.80
C ASN A 644 -19.32 24.50 4.87
N ASN A 645 -20.34 25.33 4.68
CA ASN A 645 -21.73 24.93 4.88
C ASN A 645 -22.47 24.83 3.53
N GLU A 646 -22.62 23.61 3.03
CA GLU A 646 -23.45 23.30 1.86
C GLU A 646 -24.89 22.98 2.25
N CYS A 647 -25.15 22.77 3.53
CA CYS A 647 -26.49 22.53 4.05
C CYS A 647 -27.34 23.80 3.94
N THR A 648 -28.30 23.78 3.01
CA THR A 648 -29.20 24.92 2.71
C THR A 648 -30.54 24.87 3.44
N THR A 649 -30.74 23.86 4.30
CA THR A 649 -32.01 23.66 5.02
C THR A 649 -32.28 24.82 5.99
N PRO A 650 -33.41 25.55 5.84
CA PRO A 650 -33.74 26.65 6.72
C PRO A 650 -33.93 26.17 8.18
N GLY A 651 -33.15 26.73 9.10
CA GLY A 651 -33.31 26.49 10.55
C GLY A 651 -32.22 25.67 11.22
N ILE A 652 -31.25 25.13 10.47
CA ILE A 652 -30.02 24.56 11.06
C ILE A 652 -29.08 25.71 11.46
N VAL A 653 -28.80 25.79 12.76
CA VAL A 653 -27.84 26.74 13.33
C VAL A 653 -26.59 25.95 13.70
N LEU A 654 -25.47 26.25 13.04
CA LEU A 654 -24.18 25.64 13.33
C LEU A 654 -23.40 26.49 14.35
N SER A 655 -22.75 25.82 15.29
CA SER A 655 -21.88 26.46 16.28
C SER A 655 -20.69 27.14 15.61
N SER A 656 -20.22 28.27 16.13
CA SER A 656 -18.99 28.89 15.61
C SER A 656 -17.78 28.06 16.01
N ILE A 657 -16.99 27.60 15.02
CA ILE A 657 -15.80 26.80 15.25
C ILE A 657 -14.58 27.71 15.11
N SER A 658 -13.77 27.78 16.17
CA SER A 658 -12.49 28.49 16.15
C SER A 658 -11.38 27.61 15.59
N HIS A 659 -10.32 28.22 15.05
CA HIS A 659 -9.07 27.50 14.79
C HIS A 659 -8.62 26.75 16.06
N PRO A 660 -8.05 25.54 15.95
CA PRO A 660 -7.52 24.89 14.73
C PRO A 660 -8.43 23.81 14.10
N ALA A 661 -9.76 23.97 14.11
CA ALA A 661 -10.67 23.03 13.41
C ALA A 661 -11.38 23.67 12.21
N ALA A 662 -11.53 22.90 11.13
CA ALA A 662 -12.24 23.24 9.91
C ALA A 662 -13.32 22.18 9.64
N CYS A 663 -14.59 22.57 9.62
CA CYS A 663 -15.69 21.62 9.45
C CYS A 663 -16.48 21.84 8.17
N HIS A 664 -17.12 20.78 7.71
CA HIS A 664 -17.97 20.72 6.55
C HIS A 664 -19.33 20.14 6.92
N ALA A 665 -20.40 20.82 6.51
CA ALA A 665 -21.74 20.29 6.53
C ALA A 665 -22.17 20.02 5.09
N ASN A 666 -22.49 18.77 4.78
CA ASN A 666 -22.87 18.38 3.43
C ASN A 666 -24.23 18.97 3.01
N SER A 667 -24.49 18.94 1.70
CA SER A 667 -25.71 19.48 1.10
C SER A 667 -27.01 18.83 1.61
N ASP A 668 -26.97 17.55 1.97
CA ASP A 668 -28.11 16.80 2.53
C ASP A 668 -28.32 17.05 4.04
N CYS A 669 -27.47 17.86 4.68
CA CYS A 669 -27.57 18.23 6.10
C CYS A 669 -27.56 17.03 7.06
N ASN A 670 -26.93 15.94 6.66
CA ASN A 670 -26.96 14.66 7.37
C ASN A 670 -25.56 14.12 7.66
N ARG A 671 -24.51 14.72 7.06
CA ARG A 671 -23.09 14.46 7.34
C ARG A 671 -22.41 15.73 7.78
N PHE A 672 -21.81 15.68 8.97
CA PHE A 672 -20.98 16.75 9.52
C PHE A 672 -19.58 16.19 9.72
N SER A 673 -18.59 16.78 9.08
CA SER A 673 -17.21 16.31 9.10
C SER A 673 -16.29 17.43 9.54
N CYS A 674 -15.25 17.13 10.30
CA CYS A 674 -14.30 18.09 10.83
C CYS A 674 -12.88 17.60 10.59
N CYS A 675 -12.04 18.49 10.10
CA CYS A 675 -10.60 18.37 10.10
C CYS A 675 -10.05 19.19 11.27
N ILE A 676 -9.22 18.56 12.11
CA ILE A 676 -8.68 19.17 13.32
C ILE A 676 -7.16 19.16 13.22
N GLU A 677 -6.54 20.31 13.05
CA GLU A 677 -5.09 20.43 13.05
C GLU A 677 -4.54 20.27 14.48
N VAL A 678 -3.74 19.22 14.68
CA VAL A 678 -3.08 18.93 15.95
C VAL A 678 -1.59 19.18 15.78
N ASP A 679 -1.19 20.41 16.06
CA ASP A 679 0.19 20.92 15.95
C ASP A 679 1.24 20.01 16.60
N ILE A 680 0.95 19.46 17.79
CA ILE A 680 1.84 18.56 18.52
C ILE A 680 2.02 17.19 17.83
N LEU A 681 1.06 16.78 16.98
CA LEU A 681 1.14 15.56 16.16
C LEU A 681 1.63 15.84 14.73
N LYS A 682 1.88 17.11 14.37
CA LYS A 682 2.22 17.55 13.00
C LYS A 682 1.30 16.98 11.92
N ARG A 683 0.05 16.71 12.29
CA ARG A 683 -0.96 16.09 11.43
C ARG A 683 -2.34 16.62 11.76
N SER A 684 -3.23 16.51 10.77
CA SER A 684 -4.65 16.76 10.95
C SER A 684 -5.36 15.47 11.32
N LEU A 685 -6.30 15.57 12.27
CA LEU A 685 -7.22 14.50 12.64
C LEU A 685 -8.59 14.70 11.99
N PHE A 686 -9.15 13.65 11.41
CA PHE A 686 -10.46 13.64 10.78
C PHE A 686 -11.51 13.02 11.69
N ALA A 687 -12.65 13.69 11.84
CA ALA A 687 -13.82 13.14 12.50
C ALA A 687 -15.08 13.45 11.73
N ALA A 688 -16.05 12.53 11.72
CA ALA A 688 -17.34 12.77 11.11
C ALA A 688 -18.48 12.11 11.87
N VAL A 689 -19.65 12.70 11.75
CA VAL A 689 -20.93 12.12 12.16
C VAL A 689 -21.85 12.14 10.96
N TYR A 690 -22.35 10.97 10.59
CA TYR A 690 -23.31 10.79 9.50
C TYR A 690 -24.58 10.16 10.07
N LEU A 691 -25.65 10.95 10.10
CA LEU A 691 -26.96 10.48 10.51
C LEU A 691 -27.74 10.10 9.25
N ASN A 692 -28.17 8.84 9.13
CA ASN A 692 -29.05 8.40 8.06
C ASN A 692 -30.43 8.03 8.61
N PRO A 693 -31.38 8.98 8.63
CA PRO A 693 -32.73 8.71 9.10
C PRO A 693 -33.50 7.67 8.28
N CYS A 694 -33.17 7.48 6.99
CA CYS A 694 -33.86 6.52 6.14
C CYS A 694 -33.41 5.08 6.43
N ARG A 695 -32.12 4.90 6.75
CA ARG A 695 -31.56 3.59 7.16
C ARG A 695 -31.55 3.41 8.68
N TYR A 696 -32.09 4.35 9.45
CA TYR A 696 -32.10 4.34 10.92
C TYR A 696 -30.73 4.04 11.55
N ASN A 697 -29.68 4.60 10.95
CA ASN A 697 -28.31 4.37 11.37
C ASN A 697 -27.62 5.72 11.59
N LEU A 698 -26.78 5.77 12.62
CA LEU A 698 -25.81 6.84 12.86
C LEU A 698 -24.41 6.24 12.72
N GLN A 699 -23.63 6.77 11.80
CA GLN A 699 -22.22 6.42 11.66
C GLN A 699 -21.36 7.52 12.27
N VAL A 700 -20.43 7.11 13.13
CA VAL A 700 -19.42 7.96 13.75
C VAL A 700 -18.06 7.53 13.22
N GLN A 701 -17.25 8.49 12.76
CA GLN A 701 -15.93 8.24 12.20
C GLN A 701 -14.87 9.05 12.96
N LEU A 702 -13.80 8.39 13.36
CA LEU A 702 -12.58 8.95 13.94
C LEU A 702 -11.39 8.39 13.16
N GLU A 703 -10.83 9.17 12.24
CA GLU A 703 -9.86 8.67 11.26
C GLU A 703 -10.40 7.45 10.47
N GLN A 704 -9.65 6.36 10.39
CA GLN A 704 -10.10 5.11 9.78
C GLN A 704 -11.01 4.28 10.70
N LEU A 705 -11.17 4.65 11.98
CA LEU A 705 -12.15 4.02 12.85
C LEU A 705 -13.55 4.48 12.47
N THR A 706 -14.38 3.55 12.03
CA THR A 706 -15.81 3.78 11.73
C THR A 706 -16.66 2.94 12.68
N ILE A 707 -17.66 3.57 13.28
CA ILE A 707 -18.57 2.97 14.26
C ILE A 707 -19.99 3.22 13.79
N ASP A 708 -20.74 2.14 13.58
CA ASP A 708 -22.15 2.18 13.23
C ASP A 708 -23.01 2.01 14.48
N VAL A 709 -24.01 2.88 14.63
CA VAL A 709 -24.95 2.91 15.75
C VAL A 709 -26.36 2.76 15.20
N ASP A 710 -27.01 1.66 15.58
CA ASP A 710 -28.41 1.42 15.27
C ASP A 710 -29.32 2.34 16.11
N LEU A 711 -30.11 3.17 15.45
CA LEU A 711 -31.03 4.10 16.10
C LEU A 711 -32.27 3.41 16.68
N PHE A 712 -32.58 2.16 16.31
CA PHE A 712 -33.66 1.39 16.93
C PHE A 712 -33.31 0.96 18.36
N THR A 713 -32.04 0.69 18.62
CA THR A 713 -31.55 0.28 19.94
C THR A 713 -30.93 1.43 20.74
N TYR A 714 -30.81 2.61 20.13
CA TYR A 714 -30.25 3.80 20.76
C TYR A 714 -31.14 4.39 21.87
N THR A 715 -30.51 4.71 23.02
CA THR A 715 -31.18 5.38 24.14
C THR A 715 -31.17 6.90 23.97
N TRP A 716 -32.30 7.48 23.58
CA TRP A 716 -32.45 8.92 23.36
C TRP A 716 -32.13 9.78 24.60
N GLY A 717 -31.47 10.91 24.39
CA GLY A 717 -31.16 11.91 25.42
C GLY A 717 -30.01 11.53 26.35
N GLU A 718 -29.30 10.45 26.07
CA GLU A 718 -28.10 10.04 26.80
C GLU A 718 -26.83 10.45 26.04
N ARG A 719 -25.86 11.03 26.76
CA ARG A 719 -24.54 11.30 26.17
C ARG A 719 -23.77 10.00 25.99
N LYS A 720 -23.36 9.74 24.76
CA LYS A 720 -22.45 8.66 24.40
C LYS A 720 -21.09 9.25 24.02
N GLN A 721 -20.05 8.45 24.18
CA GLN A 721 -18.68 8.87 23.89
C GLN A 721 -17.92 7.71 23.27
N TYR A 722 -17.16 8.01 22.22
CA TYR A 722 -16.23 7.09 21.58
C TYR A 722 -14.83 7.69 21.57
N PHE A 723 -13.85 6.85 21.85
CA PHE A 723 -12.45 7.23 22.02
C PHE A 723 -11.56 6.38 21.11
N LEU A 724 -10.62 7.04 20.45
CA LEU A 724 -9.44 6.42 19.87
C LEU A 724 -8.33 6.46 20.93
N TYR A 725 -8.16 5.35 21.65
CA TYR A 725 -7.20 5.19 22.76
C TYR A 725 -7.16 6.35 23.76
N GLY A 726 -8.33 6.88 24.14
CA GLY A 726 -8.44 7.99 25.08
C GLY A 726 -7.90 9.34 24.60
N VAL A 727 -7.23 9.40 23.44
CA VAL A 727 -6.64 10.62 22.89
C VAL A 727 -7.66 11.40 22.10
N PHE A 728 -8.25 10.77 21.08
CA PHE A 728 -9.22 11.43 20.20
C PHE A 728 -10.62 10.98 20.58
N ARG A 729 -11.43 11.93 21.05
CA ARG A 729 -12.74 11.64 21.67
C ARG A 729 -13.84 12.35 20.91
N LEU A 730 -14.92 11.62 20.63
CA LEU A 730 -16.16 12.19 20.11
C LEU A 730 -17.30 11.86 21.06
N GLU A 731 -17.90 12.90 21.61
CA GLU A 731 -19.06 12.85 22.49
C GLU A 731 -20.29 13.32 21.72
N PHE A 732 -21.37 12.55 21.76
CA PHE A 732 -22.61 12.91 21.08
C PHE A 732 -23.84 12.59 21.91
N MET A 733 -24.91 13.32 21.66
CA MET A 733 -26.24 13.08 22.21
C MET A 733 -27.26 13.28 21.11
N ILE A 734 -28.21 12.36 20.99
CA ILE A 734 -29.32 12.52 20.06
C ILE A 734 -30.63 12.44 20.85
N ASN A 735 -31.50 13.41 20.62
CA ASN A 735 -32.88 13.37 21.07
C ASN A 735 -33.80 13.25 19.85
N HIS A 736 -34.79 12.36 19.96
CA HIS A 736 -35.83 12.22 18.96
C HIS A 736 -37.05 13.06 19.35
N VAL A 737 -37.45 14.00 18.48
CA VAL A 737 -38.64 14.84 18.67
C VAL A 737 -39.71 14.44 17.64
N ALA A 738 -40.39 13.32 17.94
CA ALA A 738 -41.41 12.69 17.10
C ALA A 738 -42.44 13.68 16.52
N THR A 739 -43.00 14.55 17.37
CA THR A 739 -44.05 15.50 16.99
C THR A 739 -43.62 16.52 15.93
N GLU A 740 -42.31 16.77 15.83
CA GLU A 740 -41.75 17.73 14.88
C GLU A 740 -41.01 17.05 13.73
N ARG A 741 -40.82 15.72 13.78
CA ARG A 741 -39.97 14.96 12.85
C ARG A 741 -38.59 15.60 12.75
N VAL A 742 -37.91 15.69 13.90
CA VAL A 742 -36.56 16.24 14.02
C VAL A 742 -35.73 15.40 14.97
N TYR A 743 -34.45 15.20 14.63
CA TYR A 743 -33.42 14.80 15.58
C TYR A 743 -32.68 16.03 16.09
N VAL A 744 -32.58 16.16 17.40
CA VAL A 744 -31.74 17.18 18.04
C VAL A 744 -30.42 16.53 18.38
N VAL A 745 -29.34 17.03 17.78
CA VAL A 745 -28.01 16.43 17.84
C VAL A 745 -27.02 17.39 18.48
N ASP A 746 -26.33 16.90 19.51
CA ASP A 746 -25.16 17.53 20.10
C ASP A 746 -23.92 16.71 19.75
N VAL A 747 -22.83 17.36 19.34
CA VAL A 747 -21.53 16.71 19.04
C VAL A 747 -20.39 17.56 19.57
N ASN A 748 -19.51 16.95 20.35
CA ASN A 748 -18.26 17.54 20.80
C ASN A 748 -17.09 16.65 20.41
N ILE A 749 -15.99 17.28 19.96
CA ILE A 749 -14.75 16.59 19.60
C ILE A 749 -13.64 17.09 20.53
N LYS A 750 -12.86 16.17 21.10
CA LYS A 750 -11.78 16.49 22.04
C LYS A 750 -10.50 15.75 21.69
N VAL A 751 -9.38 16.43 21.82
CA VAL A 751 -8.04 15.86 21.73
C VAL A 751 -7.37 16.01 23.09
N CYS A 752 -7.06 14.90 23.75
CA CYS A 752 -6.62 14.86 25.14
C CYS A 752 -5.32 14.05 25.23
N PHE A 753 -4.33 14.52 25.98
CA PHE A 753 -3.05 13.79 26.17
C PHE A 753 -2.75 13.48 27.64
N GLU A 754 -3.75 13.63 28.50
CA GLU A 754 -3.63 13.39 29.93
C GLU A 754 -4.73 12.41 30.35
N ALA A 755 -4.34 11.28 30.94
CA ALA A 755 -5.26 10.20 31.34
C ALA A 755 -6.15 10.54 32.55
N GLY A 756 -5.80 11.57 33.34
CA GLY A 756 -6.55 11.94 34.54
C GLY A 756 -7.97 12.43 34.25
N SER A 757 -8.96 11.91 34.98
CA SER A 757 -10.40 12.26 34.86
C SER A 757 -10.78 13.70 35.29
N GLY A 758 -9.80 14.60 35.40
CA GLY A 758 -9.98 16.01 35.75
C GLY A 758 -9.00 16.98 35.06
N SER A 759 -8.16 16.51 34.13
CA SER A 759 -7.34 17.38 33.28
C SER A 759 -8.16 17.92 32.10
N SER A 760 -7.99 19.20 31.79
CA SER A 760 -8.53 19.78 30.56
C SER A 760 -7.89 19.12 29.34
N CYS A 761 -8.67 18.81 28.32
CA CYS A 761 -8.15 18.34 27.04
C CYS A 761 -7.31 19.43 26.38
N TYR A 762 -6.38 19.00 25.51
CA TYR A 762 -5.51 19.90 24.77
C TYR A 762 -6.31 20.77 23.80
N GLN A 763 -7.28 20.16 23.12
CA GLN A 763 -8.27 20.85 22.30
C GLN A 763 -9.67 20.29 22.58
N GLU A 764 -10.68 21.15 22.56
CA GLU A 764 -12.10 20.79 22.70
C GLU A 764 -12.94 21.72 21.83
N PHE A 765 -13.81 21.12 21.02
CA PHE A 765 -14.65 21.84 20.06
C PHE A 765 -16.09 21.34 20.18
N THR A 766 -17.02 22.27 20.30
CA THR A 766 -18.46 21.98 20.15
C THR A 766 -18.84 22.13 18.69
N VAL A 767 -19.02 20.99 18.02
CA VAL A 767 -19.36 20.94 16.59
C VAL A 767 -20.84 21.23 16.41
N LEU A 768 -21.71 20.46 17.09
CA LEU A 768 -23.16 20.65 17.06
C LEU A 768 -23.66 20.92 18.48
N GLU A 769 -24.50 21.93 18.64
CA GLU A 769 -25.18 22.25 19.88
C GLU A 769 -26.66 22.50 19.58
N ASP A 770 -27.55 21.71 20.17
CA ASP A 770 -29.01 21.77 19.95
C ASP A 770 -29.38 21.80 18.45
N THR A 771 -28.62 21.09 17.62
CA THR A 771 -28.77 21.17 16.16
C THR A 771 -29.93 20.30 15.70
N ARG A 772 -30.91 20.92 15.04
CA ARG A 772 -32.16 20.28 14.60
C ARG A 772 -32.04 19.75 13.17
N ILE A 773 -31.89 18.44 13.02
CA ILE A 773 -31.84 17.74 11.72
C ILE A 773 -33.24 17.22 11.37
N GLN A 774 -33.78 17.65 10.24
CA GLN A 774 -35.10 17.23 9.74
C GLN A 774 -35.05 15.84 9.12
N TYR A 775 -36.19 15.14 9.09
CA TYR A 775 -36.29 13.87 8.38
C TYR A 775 -36.26 14.16 6.88
N PRO A 776 -35.30 13.57 6.12
CA PRO A 776 -35.36 13.62 4.68
C PRO A 776 -36.62 12.89 4.18
N ASN A 777 -37.16 13.33 3.04
CA ASN A 777 -38.18 12.58 2.34
C ASN A 777 -37.51 11.36 1.68
N CYS A 778 -37.53 10.20 2.36
CA CYS A 778 -37.01 8.95 1.82
C CYS A 778 -37.84 8.54 0.59
N SER A 779 -37.26 8.65 -0.61
CA SER A 779 -37.93 8.34 -1.88
C SER A 779 -37.70 6.87 -2.26
N THR A 780 -38.77 6.15 -2.60
CA THR A 780 -38.76 4.73 -3.00
C THR A 780 -38.22 4.47 -4.42
N SER A 781 -37.52 5.44 -5.03
CA SER A 781 -37.14 5.39 -6.45
C SER A 781 -35.69 4.97 -6.63
N GLY A 782 -35.38 3.67 -6.50
CA GLY A 782 -34.10 3.12 -6.98
C GLY A 782 -33.33 2.17 -6.06
N LEU A 783 -33.81 1.87 -4.86
CA LEU A 783 -33.26 0.77 -4.04
C LEU A 783 -34.12 -0.49 -4.21
N GLU A 784 -33.48 -1.66 -4.22
CA GLU A 784 -34.16 -2.93 -3.97
C GLU A 784 -34.98 -2.77 -2.68
N SER A 785 -36.26 -3.13 -2.76
CA SER A 785 -37.25 -2.81 -1.73
C SER A 785 -36.84 -3.36 -0.36
N LEU A 786 -36.36 -2.48 0.52
CA LEU A 786 -36.34 -2.77 1.95
C LEU A 786 -37.79 -2.80 2.45
N PRO A 787 -38.19 -3.81 3.26
CA PRO A 787 -39.59 -4.05 3.60
C PRO A 787 -40.28 -2.92 4.39
N PHE A 788 -39.56 -1.86 4.80
CA PHE A 788 -40.06 -0.82 5.71
C PHE A 788 -39.65 0.62 5.34
N ASP A 789 -39.18 0.85 4.11
CA ASP A 789 -38.68 2.16 3.68
C ASP A 789 -39.80 3.23 3.68
N GLY A 790 -39.58 4.35 4.38
CA GLY A 790 -40.55 5.47 4.49
C GLY A 790 -41.52 5.46 5.68
N LEU A 791 -41.45 4.47 6.58
CA LEU A 791 -42.17 4.50 7.87
C LEU A 791 -41.35 5.27 8.91
N SER A 792 -41.94 6.22 9.65
CA SER A 792 -41.24 6.95 10.73
C SER A 792 -40.99 6.06 11.94
N LEU A 793 -39.96 6.35 12.75
CA LEU A 793 -39.63 5.60 13.97
C LEU A 793 -40.86 5.47 14.91
N ASP A 794 -41.72 6.50 14.93
CA ASP A 794 -43.01 6.53 15.65
C ASP A 794 -43.95 5.37 15.30
N PHE A 795 -43.87 4.83 14.08
CA PHE A 795 -44.67 3.67 13.68
C PHE A 795 -44.28 2.41 14.45
N TRP A 796 -43.01 2.34 14.91
CA TRP A 796 -42.43 1.22 15.62
C TRP A 796 -42.39 1.44 17.14
N GLU A 797 -42.71 2.63 17.64
CA GLU A 797 -42.94 2.81 19.07
C GLU A 797 -44.07 1.86 19.50
N PRO A 798 -43.85 0.98 20.48
CA PRO A 798 -44.92 0.12 20.97
C PRO A 798 -45.98 1.00 21.63
N GLU A 799 -47.02 1.38 20.89
CA GLU A 799 -48.26 1.85 21.49
C GLU A 799 -48.71 0.75 22.44
N VAL A 800 -48.79 1.09 23.72
CA VAL A 800 -49.34 0.21 24.74
C VAL A 800 -50.76 -0.13 24.29
N CYS A 801 -50.95 -1.34 23.77
CA CYS A 801 -52.26 -1.86 23.41
C CYS A 801 -53.15 -1.79 24.66
N TYR A 802 -53.97 -0.76 24.77
CA TYR A 802 -55.08 -0.78 25.70
C TYR A 802 -55.95 -1.98 25.31
N PHE A 803 -56.07 -2.93 26.23
CA PHE A 803 -56.94 -4.09 26.09
C PHE A 803 -58.34 -3.64 25.68
N PHE A 804 -58.63 -3.68 24.38
CA PHE A 804 -59.99 -3.65 23.89
C PHE A 804 -60.58 -5.04 24.17
N ASN A 805 -61.45 -5.07 25.18
CA ASN A 805 -62.22 -6.23 25.53
C ASN A 805 -63.27 -6.48 24.43
N GLY A 806 -62.88 -7.15 23.35
CA GLY A 806 -63.74 -7.43 22.21
C GLY A 806 -62.97 -8.07 21.06
N THR A 807 -63.26 -9.34 20.80
CA THR A 807 -62.68 -10.20 19.76
C THR A 807 -62.72 -9.60 18.36
N VAL A 808 -61.63 -8.96 17.90
CA VAL A 808 -61.07 -9.04 16.53
C VAL A 808 -59.58 -8.67 16.61
N LEU A 809 -58.68 -9.64 16.39
CA LEU A 809 -57.26 -9.35 16.11
C LEU A 809 -57.12 -9.06 14.61
N PRO A 810 -56.43 -7.99 14.17
CA PRO A 810 -55.99 -7.92 12.79
C PRO A 810 -54.88 -8.96 12.59
N ARG A 811 -55.10 -9.91 11.68
CA ARG A 811 -54.03 -10.79 11.18
C ARG A 811 -53.05 -9.92 10.38
N ILE A 812 -51.83 -9.75 10.88
CA ILE A 812 -50.69 -9.41 10.03
C ILE A 812 -50.42 -10.65 9.19
N PHE A 813 -50.65 -10.57 7.88
CA PHE A 813 -50.30 -11.62 6.94
C PHE A 813 -48.81 -11.53 6.63
N TYR A 814 -48.06 -12.59 6.94
CA TYR A 814 -46.83 -12.91 6.23
C TYR A 814 -47.22 -13.28 4.79
N ILE A 815 -46.71 -12.54 3.80
CA ILE A 815 -46.77 -12.94 2.40
C ILE A 815 -45.42 -13.58 2.09
N GLU A 816 -45.36 -14.91 2.07
CA GLU A 816 -44.33 -15.62 1.32
C GLU A 816 -44.63 -15.41 -0.17
N THR A 817 -43.73 -14.74 -0.88
CA THR A 817 -43.85 -14.58 -2.33
C THR A 817 -43.57 -15.91 -3.02
N THR A 818 -44.62 -16.71 -3.23
CA THR A 818 -44.70 -17.61 -4.38
C THR A 818 -46.08 -17.52 -5.01
N THR A 819 -46.06 -17.28 -6.34
CA THR A 819 -47.19 -17.29 -7.28
C THR A 819 -48.23 -16.17 -7.16
N VAL A 820 -48.19 -15.28 -8.16
CA VAL A 820 -49.28 -14.38 -8.52
C VAL A 820 -50.41 -15.22 -9.11
N ASP A 821 -51.52 -15.32 -8.40
CA ASP A 821 -52.82 -15.63 -9.00
C ASP A 821 -53.75 -14.43 -8.85
N ILE A 822 -54.12 -13.90 -10.00
CA ILE A 822 -55.09 -12.82 -10.18
C ILE A 822 -56.48 -13.40 -9.90
N PHE A 823 -57.10 -13.04 -8.78
CA PHE A 823 -58.57 -13.01 -8.67
C PHE A 823 -59.05 -11.78 -7.92
N THR A 824 -59.79 -10.96 -8.67
CA THR A 824 -60.57 -9.80 -8.23
C THR A 824 -61.68 -10.23 -7.25
N THR A 825 -61.78 -9.58 -6.09
CA THR A 825 -62.97 -9.59 -5.20
C THR A 825 -63.68 -8.23 -5.31
N GLU A 826 -64.85 -8.23 -5.96
CA GLU A 826 -66.21 -8.12 -5.39
C GLU A 826 -66.68 -6.68 -5.15
N GLU A 827 -67.58 -6.21 -6.01
CA GLU A 827 -68.67 -5.35 -5.57
C GLU A 827 -69.87 -6.25 -5.24
N MET A 828 -70.29 -6.34 -3.97
CA MET A 828 -71.72 -6.46 -3.66
C MET A 828 -72.10 -5.72 -2.37
N THR A 829 -72.92 -4.71 -2.60
CA THR A 829 -73.82 -4.06 -1.66
C THR A 829 -74.83 -5.03 -1.02
N THR A 830 -74.97 -4.93 0.29
CA THR A 830 -76.19 -5.04 1.13
C THR A 830 -77.38 -5.89 0.63
N THR A 831 -77.87 -6.83 1.44
CA THR A 831 -79.14 -6.74 2.24
C THR A 831 -79.45 -8.10 2.92
N ALA A 832 -80.02 -8.03 4.12
CA ALA A 832 -80.41 -9.12 5.00
C ALA A 832 -81.55 -10.01 4.48
N GLN A 833 -81.52 -11.33 4.79
CA GLN A 833 -82.62 -12.04 5.44
C GLN A 833 -82.29 -13.49 5.83
N THR A 834 -82.83 -13.85 7.00
CA THR A 834 -83.04 -15.15 7.65
C THR A 834 -83.43 -16.33 6.75
N THR A 835 -82.88 -17.54 6.99
CA THR A 835 -83.58 -18.81 7.36
C THR A 835 -82.63 -20.03 7.25
N THR A 836 -82.55 -20.86 8.30
CA THR A 836 -82.21 -22.31 8.27
C THR A 836 -83.36 -23.11 7.62
N PRO A 837 -83.22 -24.38 7.12
CA PRO A 837 -82.47 -25.51 7.73
C PRO A 837 -81.86 -26.61 6.80
N GLU A 838 -81.13 -27.54 7.44
CA GLU A 838 -81.01 -29.01 7.20
C GLU A 838 -80.27 -29.68 6.00
N ILE A 839 -79.33 -30.59 6.38
CA ILE A 839 -79.02 -31.97 5.88
C ILE A 839 -78.46 -32.06 4.43
N THR A 840 -77.28 -32.64 4.13
CA THR A 840 -77.02 -34.10 4.10
C THR A 840 -75.53 -34.40 3.81
N THR A 841 -75.08 -35.54 4.32
CA THR A 841 -73.79 -36.24 4.13
C THR A 841 -73.56 -36.81 2.72
N THR A 842 -72.34 -36.73 2.17
CA THR A 842 -71.57 -37.84 1.54
C THR A 842 -70.22 -37.34 0.97
N PRO A 843 -69.12 -38.15 1.03
CA PRO A 843 -67.82 -37.78 0.48
C PRO A 843 -67.68 -38.23 -0.97
N VAL A 844 -67.21 -37.33 -1.84
CA VAL A 844 -66.84 -37.66 -3.24
C VAL A 844 -65.32 -37.60 -3.36
N VAL A 845 -64.76 -38.73 -3.75
CA VAL A 845 -63.38 -38.89 -4.22
C VAL A 845 -63.28 -38.31 -5.62
N THR A 846 -62.36 -37.38 -5.84
CA THR A 846 -61.93 -36.98 -7.19
C THR A 846 -60.41 -36.97 -7.26
N THR A 847 -59.89 -37.90 -8.04
CA THR A 847 -58.56 -37.95 -8.62
C THR A 847 -58.40 -36.83 -9.65
N THR A 848 -57.25 -36.16 -9.67
CA THR A 848 -56.86 -35.33 -10.82
C THR A 848 -55.35 -35.43 -11.05
N THR A 849 -55.03 -35.79 -12.29
CA THR A 849 -53.71 -35.99 -12.90
C THR A 849 -52.96 -34.68 -13.10
N ILE A 850 -51.70 -34.64 -12.66
CA ILE A 850 -50.77 -33.52 -12.94
C ILE A 850 -50.09 -33.79 -14.29
N THR A 851 -50.22 -32.83 -15.20
CA THR A 851 -49.51 -32.80 -16.50
C THR A 851 -48.43 -31.74 -16.38
N THR A 852 -47.15 -32.15 -16.35
CA THR A 852 -46.00 -31.23 -16.37
C THR A 852 -45.62 -30.90 -17.81
N VAL A 853 -45.68 -29.62 -18.17
CA VAL A 853 -45.05 -29.08 -19.38
C VAL A 853 -43.83 -28.29 -18.94
N ALA A 854 -42.67 -28.70 -19.44
CA ALA A 854 -41.40 -28.01 -19.28
C ALA A 854 -41.38 -26.71 -20.09
N THR A 855 -40.80 -25.64 -19.53
CA THR A 855 -40.27 -24.53 -20.31
C THR A 855 -38.91 -24.11 -19.76
N THR A 856 -37.92 -24.25 -20.63
CA THR A 856 -36.52 -23.84 -20.48
C THR A 856 -36.39 -22.37 -20.88
N ILE A 857 -35.59 -21.62 -20.11
CA ILE A 857 -35.13 -20.26 -20.43
C ILE A 857 -33.79 -20.41 -21.15
N ILE A 858 -33.64 -19.82 -22.34
CA ILE A 858 -32.33 -19.51 -22.93
C ILE A 858 -32.36 -18.08 -23.46
N ASP A 859 -31.27 -17.42 -23.12
CA ASP A 859 -30.77 -16.07 -23.33
C ASP A 859 -31.01 -15.46 -24.72
N GLY A 860 -31.08 -14.12 -24.76
CA GLY A 860 -31.19 -13.34 -25.98
C GLY A 860 -30.18 -12.21 -26.01
N THR A 861 -29.11 -12.38 -26.79
CA THR A 861 -28.35 -11.25 -27.34
C THR A 861 -27.98 -11.49 -28.81
N ASP A 862 -28.18 -10.41 -29.56
CA ASP A 862 -27.62 -9.98 -30.84
C ASP A 862 -27.83 -10.73 -32.17
N VAL A 863 -28.36 -9.92 -33.09
CA VAL A 863 -28.48 -10.07 -34.53
C VAL A 863 -27.13 -9.75 -35.19
N THR A 864 -26.60 -10.63 -36.04
CA THR A 864 -26.02 -10.22 -37.34
C THR A 864 -25.98 -11.40 -38.33
N GLU A 865 -26.19 -11.06 -39.60
CA GLU A 865 -26.47 -11.92 -40.75
C GLU A 865 -25.30 -12.84 -41.19
N GLY A 866 -25.63 -14.01 -41.76
CA GLY A 866 -24.90 -14.48 -42.94
C GLY A 866 -24.60 -15.98 -43.07
N ASN A 867 -25.44 -16.65 -43.86
CA ASN A 867 -25.19 -17.83 -44.73
C ASN A 867 -25.00 -19.25 -44.16
N MET A 868 -25.96 -20.06 -44.59
CA MET A 868 -26.13 -21.51 -44.52
C MET A 868 -25.35 -22.23 -45.63
N THR A 869 -24.82 -23.44 -45.37
CA THR A 869 -24.98 -24.66 -46.20
C THR A 869 -24.37 -25.90 -45.56
N ASP A 870 -25.18 -26.97 -45.45
CA ASP A 870 -24.91 -28.42 -45.44
C ASP A 870 -23.82 -29.04 -44.53
N PHE A 871 -24.22 -30.02 -43.71
CA PHE A 871 -23.90 -31.46 -43.92
C PHE A 871 -24.66 -32.39 -42.95
N THR A 872 -25.03 -33.55 -43.46
CA THR A 872 -25.81 -34.65 -42.89
C THR A 872 -24.96 -35.71 -42.18
N ASP A 873 -25.64 -36.46 -41.29
CA ASP A 873 -25.36 -37.81 -40.75
C ASP A 873 -24.23 -38.04 -39.73
N ALA A 874 -24.58 -38.31 -38.46
CA ALA A 874 -24.57 -39.67 -37.85
C ALA A 874 -24.61 -39.68 -36.29
N ASN A 875 -25.61 -40.38 -35.75
CA ASN A 875 -25.73 -41.18 -34.52
C ASN A 875 -24.74 -41.00 -33.35
N ILE A 876 -25.27 -40.76 -32.11
CA ILE A 876 -24.91 -41.52 -30.89
C ILE A 876 -26.13 -41.69 -29.96
N THR A 877 -26.30 -42.91 -29.45
CA THR A 877 -27.34 -43.46 -28.56
C THR A 877 -27.01 -43.25 -27.07
N TYR A 878 -28.02 -43.06 -26.21
CA TYR A 878 -27.90 -43.35 -24.76
C TYR A 878 -29.04 -44.23 -24.25
N LYS A 879 -28.66 -45.24 -23.45
CA LYS A 879 -29.49 -46.26 -22.80
C LYS A 879 -30.01 -45.77 -21.44
N THR A 880 -31.26 -46.12 -21.15
CA THR A 880 -31.91 -46.19 -19.83
C THR A 880 -31.68 -47.55 -19.17
N GLU A 881 -31.53 -47.59 -17.84
CA GLU A 881 -31.88 -48.72 -16.99
C GLU A 881 -32.34 -48.22 -15.60
N ALA A 882 -33.29 -48.95 -15.01
CA ALA A 882 -34.18 -48.55 -13.91
C ALA A 882 -33.95 -49.40 -12.66
N ILE A 883 -34.21 -48.89 -11.45
CA ILE A 883 -34.31 -49.65 -10.18
C ILE A 883 -35.27 -48.88 -9.23
N GLU A 884 -36.50 -49.32 -9.03
CA GLU A 884 -37.08 -50.19 -7.97
C GLU A 884 -37.32 -49.51 -6.60
N THR A 885 -38.62 -49.36 -6.28
CA THR A 885 -39.19 -49.15 -4.94
C THR A 885 -39.41 -50.46 -4.22
N THR A 886 -39.09 -50.53 -2.92
CA THR A 886 -39.52 -51.61 -2.02
C THR A 886 -40.17 -51.04 -0.77
N THR A 887 -41.40 -51.45 -0.49
CA THR A 887 -42.14 -51.27 0.76
C THR A 887 -41.97 -52.49 1.68
N VAL A 888 -41.87 -52.29 2.99
CA VAL A 888 -42.08 -53.35 4.01
C VAL A 888 -42.99 -52.82 5.12
N GLU A 889 -43.97 -53.65 5.47
CA GLU A 889 -45.01 -53.47 6.50
C GLU A 889 -44.55 -53.95 7.90
N GLU A 890 -45.43 -53.68 8.88
CA GLU A 890 -45.81 -54.56 10.02
C GLU A 890 -45.26 -54.34 11.47
N THR A 891 -46.19 -53.82 12.31
CA THR A 891 -46.73 -54.35 13.60
C THR A 891 -45.92 -54.50 14.92
N THR A 892 -46.36 -53.68 15.91
CA THR A 892 -46.89 -54.02 17.28
C THR A 892 -46.01 -54.36 18.52
N VAL A 893 -46.54 -53.85 19.66
CA VAL A 893 -46.55 -54.33 21.09
C VAL A 893 -45.58 -53.73 22.13
N ILE A 894 -46.14 -52.80 22.93
CA ILE A 894 -46.17 -52.63 24.42
C ILE A 894 -45.03 -53.20 25.28
N THR A 895 -44.39 -52.33 26.08
CA THR A 895 -44.09 -52.56 27.52
C THR A 895 -44.01 -51.22 28.30
N THR A 896 -44.82 -51.12 29.36
CA THR A 896 -44.76 -50.11 30.44
C THR A 896 -43.88 -50.62 31.60
N THR A 897 -43.11 -49.75 32.27
CA THR A 897 -42.77 -49.87 33.71
C THR A 897 -42.27 -48.54 34.31
N GLU A 898 -43.09 -48.04 35.25
CA GLU A 898 -42.93 -47.17 36.45
C GLU A 898 -41.57 -46.46 36.75
N ALA A 899 -41.52 -45.12 36.89
CA ALA A 899 -41.90 -44.22 38.02
C ALA A 899 -40.79 -44.08 39.09
N THR A 900 -40.16 -42.92 39.33
CA THR A 900 -40.57 -41.77 40.20
C THR A 900 -39.37 -40.76 40.18
N THR A 901 -39.45 -39.43 40.34
CA THR A 901 -39.98 -38.67 41.49
C THR A 901 -40.00 -37.14 41.21
N THR A 902 -41.05 -36.49 41.73
CA THR A 902 -41.18 -35.10 42.26
C THR A 902 -40.85 -33.85 41.42
N ILE A 903 -41.91 -33.13 41.02
CA ILE A 903 -41.98 -31.65 41.16
C ILE A 903 -43.36 -31.30 41.73
N LEU A 904 -43.34 -30.60 42.87
CA LEU A 904 -44.49 -30.07 43.60
C LEU A 904 -44.96 -28.76 42.97
N THR A 905 -46.26 -28.67 42.72
CA THR A 905 -47.00 -27.44 42.40
C THR A 905 -47.43 -26.72 43.68
N THR A 906 -47.27 -25.40 43.72
CA THR A 906 -48.18 -24.49 44.44
C THR A 906 -48.30 -23.17 43.69
N THR A 907 -49.55 -22.83 43.41
CA THR A 907 -50.12 -21.60 42.85
C THR A 907 -50.28 -20.47 43.86
N GLU A 908 -50.35 -19.23 43.36
CA GLU A 908 -51.14 -18.04 43.81
C GLU A 908 -50.31 -16.74 43.72
N THR A 909 -50.45 -15.98 42.61
CA THR A 909 -51.26 -14.73 42.41
C THR A 909 -50.67 -13.46 43.01
N PHE A 910 -50.38 -12.47 42.17
CA PHE A 910 -50.51 -11.06 42.50
C PHE A 910 -51.07 -10.24 41.33
N ASP A 911 -51.87 -9.28 41.74
CA ASP A 911 -52.94 -8.53 41.09
C ASP A 911 -52.40 -7.26 40.39
N PHE A 912 -53.03 -6.87 39.28
CA PHE A 912 -52.76 -5.60 38.58
C PHE A 912 -53.75 -4.53 39.07
N THR A 913 -53.23 -3.40 39.54
CA THR A 913 -53.95 -2.11 39.60
C THR A 913 -53.26 -1.09 38.73
#